data_AF-A0A4R4E2I1-F1
#
_entry.id   AF-A0A4R4E2I1-F1
#
_cell.length_a   1.000
_cell.length_b   1.000
_cell.length_c   1.000
_cell.angle_alpha   90.00
_cell.angle_beta   90.00
_cell.angle_gamma   90.00
#
_symmetry.space_group_name_H-M   'P 1'
#
loop_
_entity.id
_entity.type
_entity.pdbx_description
1 polymer ?
#
loop_
_entity_poly.entity_id
_entity_poly.type
_entity_poly.pdbx_seq_one_letter_code
_entity_poly.pdbx_strand_id
1 'polypeptide(L)'
;MNQGASSATAPAAVPAFDTWPGMDLTYHYSAGPRLNLSFRLDVSRYDAATDTMWREQADRDSETYAARLRQWEEQAEAVLHLRSTLNPETELPFAVGHREQIAGFLRSIVAYLEEVSREAAGTAPGALLLSWEVAAGAANAASLFELQVSVERSVTTAEEDGEPSVEIQEPLSSMAILPRIDADAVEAEALWGFFAAGFAEAFPAREAETLLPATGGVPEGSTDGELGGLWVLRLGTDRSRDAWVEIGAPAPTLMRPPLLRLLLSGAVNVPVYVPGEGLLPATVEGRFSAIDGNVWANNFLDALDRVMGDGAGRKRLAVACDASLFNEYSTLRERLAELLSAGHEAVYGDETPEADALASARKALRLRLEECLSAAHDAVITYPFTGGGNFPDGAQAWLAGTRQVPGDGFLTNHAPHHWQLPLRPLGQEAWLALLLAPPADVTRSSAAVAPLHDLTHIGLQSAGGTGAIAWLRLLNKPAGAAPFNPLHLAPGETILPLPQRVYPSAIALHQQQALAGPLAPLSVASACSWRYALAYGHEKGPQDRFYATLQLDRPLAPSAVAPRTQGGAFFEALACFNTCQPQVQADIENFLQKPDEEASSPEALRMARVALEAFVRLAADVVAAWPAQPGAGIVPDQTGSPEYSFSIAESREADGTLKVTAKGGAAALSLQVEIPGYKSRPVADQPGSWTFAGGAGDLSFEAARTLSRQLVWDGLRVPMNRQATATLRMRRNEQVEGRALNPKFVFDTPLVTFKHTVAPSLDEQETIGAASWMTGQGPWTLDAVLEALFRTLLPAGFGSCLIRVGCSYRYPLAAGGVLPDVELPVLLLPLRQFEEQSDFAPAAGCKETAAGPGGPFVCALAQGCRTWLAQTAPPREGGSFVLDVTLLSDNETQAPLLHLHSLRIALALLRDLPV
;
A
#
# COMPACT_ATOMS: atom_id res chain seq x y z
N MET A 1 96.70 17.31 0.00
CA MET A 1 96.38 18.61 0.65
C MET A 1 95.91 19.57 -0.42
N ASN A 2 94.59 19.77 -0.51
CA ASN A 2 93.94 21.02 -0.86
C ASN A 2 92.43 20.79 -0.72
N GLN A 3 91.89 21.27 0.40
CA GLN A 3 90.45 21.40 0.63
C GLN A 3 90.01 22.71 -0.04
N GLY A 4 89.06 22.60 -0.97
CA GLY A 4 88.22 23.71 -1.41
C GLY A 4 86.78 23.28 -1.20
N ALA A 5 86.23 23.56 -0.01
CA ALA A 5 84.82 23.37 0.27
C ALA A 5 84.07 24.60 -0.27
N SER A 6 83.36 24.41 -1.39
CA SER A 6 82.32 25.33 -1.83
C SER A 6 81.14 25.20 -0.87
N SER A 7 80.83 26.27 -0.13
CA SER A 7 79.61 26.40 0.66
C SER A 7 78.44 26.71 -0.27
N ALA A 8 77.78 25.66 -0.77
CA ALA A 8 76.45 25.82 -1.35
C ALA A 8 75.50 26.26 -0.23
N THR A 9 75.02 27.50 -0.32
CA THR A 9 73.99 28.06 0.56
C THR A 9 72.70 27.29 0.28
N ALA A 10 72.11 26.68 1.30
CA ALA A 10 70.82 25.98 1.16
C ALA A 10 69.76 26.98 0.65
N PRO A 11 68.89 26.59 -0.30
CA PRO A 11 67.82 27.46 -0.77
C PRO A 11 66.96 27.89 0.43
N ALA A 12 66.68 29.19 0.51
CA ALA A 12 65.84 29.74 1.56
C ALA A 12 64.46 29.08 1.49
N ALA A 13 63.99 28.48 2.58
CA ALA A 13 62.67 27.84 2.67
C ALA A 13 61.53 28.83 2.36
N VAL A 14 60.36 28.32 1.94
CA VAL A 14 59.08 29.07 1.97
C VAL A 14 58.94 29.77 3.33
N PRO A 15 58.37 31.00 3.38
CA PRO A 15 57.95 31.57 4.65
C PRO A 15 56.98 30.61 5.33
N ALA A 16 57.49 29.84 6.29
CA ALA A 16 56.74 28.85 7.06
C ALA A 16 55.83 29.59 8.04
N PHE A 17 54.68 30.05 7.55
CA PHE A 17 53.71 30.85 8.31
C PHE A 17 53.20 30.11 9.55
N ASP A 18 53.19 28.77 9.51
CA ASP A 18 52.92 27.87 10.62
C ASP A 18 53.95 27.95 11.76
N THR A 19 55.17 28.44 11.47
CA THR A 19 56.21 28.67 12.48
C THR A 19 56.10 30.04 13.16
N TRP A 20 55.11 30.87 12.80
CA TRP A 20 54.94 32.20 13.36
C TRP A 20 54.27 32.12 14.74
N PRO A 21 54.88 32.67 15.81
CA PRO A 21 54.37 32.49 17.17
C PRO A 21 52.94 32.99 17.34
N GLY A 22 52.00 32.10 17.68
CA GLY A 22 50.61 32.48 17.95
C GLY A 22 49.85 32.93 16.69
N MET A 23 50.36 32.61 15.50
CA MET A 23 49.67 32.87 14.24
C MET A 23 48.70 31.74 13.93
N ASP A 24 47.43 32.08 13.76
CA ASP A 24 46.42 31.22 13.19
C ASP A 24 46.22 31.60 11.72
N LEU A 25 46.62 30.71 10.82
CA LEU A 25 46.47 30.85 9.37
C LEU A 25 45.45 29.83 8.87
N THR A 26 44.30 30.32 8.41
CA THR A 26 43.22 29.48 7.89
C THR A 26 42.71 29.97 6.56
N TYR A 27 42.08 29.08 5.79
CA TYR A 27 41.40 29.44 4.54
C TYR A 27 39.88 29.21 4.60
N HIS A 28 39.13 30.02 3.86
CA HIS A 28 37.70 29.81 3.64
C HIS A 28 37.27 30.40 2.29
N TYR A 29 36.07 30.05 1.86
CA TYR A 29 35.48 30.56 0.61
C TYR A 29 34.37 31.58 0.89
N SER A 30 34.10 32.44 -0.10
CA SER A 30 33.02 33.43 -0.04
C SER A 30 32.44 33.74 -1.43
N ALA A 31 31.27 34.39 -1.46
CA ALA A 31 30.59 34.78 -2.69
C ALA A 31 31.52 35.49 -3.71
N GLY A 32 31.32 35.18 -5.01
CA GLY A 32 32.18 35.68 -6.09
C GLY A 32 33.35 34.76 -6.43
N PRO A 33 33.10 33.44 -6.44
CA PRO A 33 34.02 32.35 -6.08
C PRO A 33 35.39 32.81 -5.57
N ARG A 34 35.46 33.31 -4.33
CA ARG A 34 36.72 33.81 -3.75
C ARG A 34 37.29 32.86 -2.72
N LEU A 35 38.58 32.57 -2.83
CA LEU A 35 39.37 31.91 -1.79
C LEU A 35 40.01 32.98 -0.92
N ASN A 36 39.77 32.90 0.38
CA ASN A 36 40.28 33.86 1.34
C ASN A 36 41.29 33.19 2.29
N LEU A 37 42.43 33.82 2.51
CA LEU A 37 43.35 33.49 3.60
C LEU A 37 43.18 34.49 4.74
N SER A 38 42.96 33.97 5.95
CA SER A 38 42.78 34.74 7.17
C SER A 38 43.99 34.52 8.07
N PHE A 39 44.70 35.60 8.38
CA PHE A 39 45.77 35.61 9.39
C PHE A 39 45.23 36.25 10.65
N ARG A 40 45.36 35.57 11.79
CA ARG A 40 44.93 36.07 13.09
C ARG A 40 46.01 35.79 14.13
N LEU A 41 46.35 36.81 14.91
CA LEU A 41 47.18 36.62 16.10
C LEU A 41 46.31 36.14 17.25
N ASP A 42 46.69 35.05 17.91
CA ASP A 42 46.11 34.63 19.18
C ASP A 42 46.62 35.54 20.30
N VAL A 43 45.86 36.61 20.53
CA VAL A 43 46.16 37.61 21.57
C VAL A 43 46.02 37.07 22.99
N SER A 44 45.31 35.95 23.19
CA SER A 44 45.12 35.35 24.52
C SER A 44 46.45 34.84 25.11
N ARG A 45 47.44 34.59 24.25
CA ARG A 45 48.80 34.22 24.64
C ARG A 45 49.57 35.35 25.34
N TYR A 46 49.11 36.59 25.21
CA TYR A 46 49.77 37.78 25.74
C TYR A 46 48.91 38.49 26.80
N ASP A 47 47.88 37.82 27.32
CA ASP A 47 47.03 38.34 28.38
C ASP A 47 47.55 37.89 29.76
N ALA A 48 47.70 38.87 30.67
CA ALA A 48 48.13 38.63 32.05
C ALA A 48 47.13 37.78 32.85
N ALA A 49 45.87 37.69 32.40
CA ALA A 49 44.84 36.86 33.02
C ALA A 49 44.95 35.37 32.65
N THR A 50 45.59 35.03 31.54
CA THR A 50 45.63 33.67 30.96
C THR A 50 46.99 33.00 31.09
N ASP A 51 48.10 33.75 31.08
CA ASP A 51 49.46 33.22 31.18
C ASP A 51 50.32 34.07 32.13
N THR A 52 51.13 33.45 33.00
CA THR A 52 52.04 34.15 33.92
C THR A 52 53.33 34.61 33.25
N MET A 53 53.67 34.08 32.08
CA MET A 53 54.85 34.39 31.27
C MET A 53 54.55 35.32 30.09
N TRP A 54 53.32 35.86 30.03
CA TRP A 54 52.80 36.68 28.92
C TRP A 54 53.75 37.81 28.47
N ARG A 55 54.44 38.47 29.42
CA ARG A 55 55.37 39.57 29.12
C ARG A 55 56.66 39.10 28.45
N GLU A 56 57.30 38.08 29.01
CA GLU A 56 58.51 37.48 28.41
C GLU A 56 58.19 36.80 27.06
N GLN A 57 56.95 36.35 26.88
CA GLN A 57 56.45 35.83 25.62
C GLN A 57 56.24 36.96 24.60
N ALA A 58 55.65 38.09 25.01
CA ALA A 58 55.47 39.27 24.16
C ALA A 58 56.81 39.87 23.68
N ASP A 59 57.80 40.00 24.57
CA ASP A 59 59.14 40.50 24.20
C ASP A 59 59.82 39.57 23.17
N ARG A 60 59.85 38.27 23.42
CA ARG A 60 60.46 37.28 22.50
C ARG A 60 59.75 37.20 21.15
N ASP A 61 58.42 37.21 21.18
CA ASP A 61 57.63 37.12 19.96
C ASP A 61 57.71 38.44 19.17
N SER A 62 57.81 39.60 19.84
CA SER A 62 58.05 40.90 19.19
C SER A 62 59.37 40.92 18.42
N GLU A 63 60.48 40.47 19.03
CA GLU A 63 61.78 40.34 18.33
C GLU A 63 61.68 39.37 17.14
N THR A 64 60.95 38.26 17.32
CA THR A 64 60.72 37.26 16.27
C THR A 64 59.95 37.88 15.09
N TYR A 65 58.85 38.57 15.35
CA TYR A 65 58.04 39.23 14.31
C TYR A 65 58.78 40.38 13.63
N ALA A 66 59.62 41.14 14.35
CA ALA A 66 60.47 42.17 13.75
C ALA A 66 61.56 41.58 12.84
N ALA A 67 62.08 40.39 13.16
CA ALA A 67 62.97 39.64 12.28
C ALA A 67 62.22 39.11 11.04
N ARG A 68 60.99 38.58 11.21
CA ARG A 68 60.15 38.12 10.10
C ARG A 68 59.74 39.25 9.15
N LEU A 69 59.43 40.45 9.68
CA LEU A 69 59.13 41.62 8.88
C LEU A 69 60.32 42.03 8.00
N ARG A 70 61.53 42.11 8.57
CA ARG A 70 62.76 42.39 7.79
C ARG A 70 63.00 41.33 6.72
N GLN A 71 62.87 40.06 7.08
CA GLN A 71 62.98 38.96 6.12
C GLN A 71 61.95 39.09 4.99
N TRP A 72 60.71 39.46 5.30
CA TRP A 72 59.64 39.65 4.32
C TRP A 72 59.92 40.82 3.37
N GLU A 73 60.43 41.93 3.89
CA GLU A 73 60.81 43.12 3.10
C GLU A 73 62.05 42.86 2.23
N GLU A 74 63.02 42.07 2.71
CA GLU A 74 64.23 41.68 1.96
C GLU A 74 63.94 40.66 0.85
N GLN A 75 62.90 39.82 1.00
CA GLN A 75 62.50 38.78 0.04
C GLN A 75 61.57 39.26 -1.08
N ALA A 76 61.60 40.56 -1.43
CA ALA A 76 60.68 41.19 -2.39
C ALA A 76 60.59 40.47 -3.75
N GLU A 77 61.65 39.79 -4.20
CA GLU A 77 61.72 39.12 -5.51
C GLU A 77 61.19 37.67 -5.55
N ALA A 78 60.97 37.00 -4.41
CA ALA A 78 60.51 35.60 -4.42
C ALA A 78 59.05 35.50 -4.85
N VAL A 79 58.68 34.72 -5.87
CA VAL A 79 57.28 34.58 -6.31
C VAL A 79 56.57 33.51 -5.46
N LEU A 80 55.51 33.95 -4.76
CA LEU A 80 54.64 33.06 -3.99
C LEU A 80 53.37 32.82 -4.78
N HIS A 81 52.94 31.57 -4.81
CA HIS A 81 51.70 31.12 -5.44
C HIS A 81 50.85 30.41 -4.39
N LEU A 82 49.56 30.70 -4.40
CA LEU A 82 48.57 29.91 -3.72
C LEU A 82 48.09 28.82 -4.68
N ARG A 83 48.09 27.58 -4.24
CA ARG A 83 47.59 26.43 -5.00
C ARG A 83 46.42 25.79 -4.27
N SER A 84 45.43 25.35 -5.05
CA SER A 84 44.30 24.59 -4.51
C SER A 84 44.04 23.35 -5.37
N THR A 85 43.80 22.21 -4.73
CA THR A 85 43.42 20.98 -5.43
C THR A 85 42.05 21.07 -6.11
N LEU A 86 41.25 22.09 -5.80
CA LEU A 86 40.01 22.41 -6.51
C LEU A 86 40.29 22.78 -7.98
N ASN A 87 41.37 23.53 -8.22
CA ASN A 87 41.84 23.97 -9.52
C ASN A 87 43.35 23.74 -9.65
N PRO A 88 43.82 22.49 -9.84
CA PRO A 88 45.24 22.14 -9.75
C PRO A 88 46.13 22.80 -10.83
N GLU A 89 45.52 23.20 -11.95
CA GLU A 89 46.16 23.85 -13.10
C GLU A 89 46.21 25.39 -13.00
N THR A 90 45.51 25.98 -12.02
CA THR A 90 45.43 27.45 -11.88
C THR A 90 46.33 27.91 -10.75
N GLU A 91 47.38 28.65 -11.10
CA GLU A 91 48.23 29.33 -10.12
C GLU A 91 47.60 30.67 -9.70
N LEU A 92 47.54 30.91 -8.38
CA LEU A 92 47.01 32.16 -7.81
C LEU A 92 48.17 32.97 -7.21
N PRO A 93 48.81 33.88 -7.97
CA PRO A 93 49.99 34.60 -7.50
C PRO A 93 49.66 35.57 -6.35
N PHE A 94 50.61 35.78 -5.44
CA PHE A 94 50.54 36.85 -4.46
C PHE A 94 50.82 38.20 -5.13
N ALA A 95 49.74 38.95 -5.41
CA ALA A 95 49.84 40.29 -5.97
C ALA A 95 50.65 41.24 -5.06
N VAL A 96 51.20 42.31 -5.65
CA VAL A 96 51.97 43.34 -4.92
C VAL A 96 51.18 43.88 -3.71
N GLY A 97 49.88 44.12 -3.88
CA GLY A 97 49.01 44.56 -2.79
C GLY A 97 48.89 43.57 -1.63
N HIS A 98 48.93 42.25 -1.89
CA HIS A 98 48.92 41.24 -0.82
C HIS A 98 50.21 41.29 0.01
N ARG A 99 51.36 41.55 -0.63
CA ARG A 99 52.65 41.67 0.09
C ARG A 99 52.68 42.88 1.00
N GLU A 100 52.17 44.01 0.52
CA GLU A 100 52.06 45.25 1.32
C GLU A 100 51.11 45.06 2.51
N GLN A 101 50.00 44.34 2.31
CA GLN A 101 49.06 44.00 3.37
C GLN A 101 49.68 43.09 4.44
N ILE A 102 50.44 42.07 4.05
CA ILE A 102 51.17 41.20 5.01
C ILE A 102 52.23 42.00 5.77
N ALA A 103 53.00 42.85 5.09
CA ALA A 103 53.99 43.71 5.74
C ALA A 103 53.33 44.72 6.72
N GLY A 104 52.16 45.26 6.35
CA GLY A 104 51.34 46.09 7.24
C GLY A 104 50.86 45.34 8.48
N PHE A 105 50.38 44.11 8.31
CA PHE A 105 49.92 43.26 9.41
C PHE A 105 51.06 42.88 10.36
N LEU A 106 52.23 42.47 9.82
CA LEU A 106 53.43 42.20 10.62
C LEU A 106 53.87 43.43 11.44
N ARG A 107 53.85 44.63 10.85
CA ARG A 107 54.13 45.89 11.58
C ARG A 107 53.15 46.12 12.72
N SER A 108 51.86 45.84 12.51
CA SER A 108 50.84 45.97 13.56
C SER A 108 51.03 44.99 14.71
N ILE A 109 51.50 43.77 14.43
CA ILE A 109 51.82 42.77 15.45
C ILE A 109 53.02 43.23 16.29
N VAL A 110 54.11 43.68 15.65
CA VAL A 110 55.30 44.18 16.37
C VAL A 110 54.91 45.35 17.27
N ALA A 111 54.16 46.33 16.75
CA ALA A 111 53.70 47.47 17.53
C ALA A 111 52.86 47.04 18.74
N TYR A 112 51.91 46.11 18.55
CA TYR A 112 51.09 45.57 19.62
C TYR A 112 51.93 44.86 20.70
N LEU A 113 52.83 43.95 20.30
CA LEU A 113 53.62 43.17 21.25
C LEU A 113 54.61 44.04 22.03
N GLU A 114 55.20 45.07 21.42
CA GLU A 114 56.05 46.03 22.13
C GLU A 114 55.26 46.90 23.13
N GLU A 115 54.00 47.24 22.83
CA GLU A 115 53.14 47.97 23.76
C GLU A 115 52.71 47.07 24.92
N VAL A 116 52.32 45.83 24.63
CA VAL A 116 51.97 44.81 25.63
C VAL A 116 53.15 44.54 26.55
N SER A 117 54.37 44.36 26.01
CA SER A 117 55.54 44.09 26.85
C SER A 117 55.91 45.25 27.79
N ARG A 118 55.57 46.48 27.39
CA ARG A 118 55.67 47.69 28.20
C ARG A 118 54.51 47.89 29.20
N GLU A 119 53.61 46.91 29.36
CA GLU A 119 52.40 47.02 30.19
C GLU A 119 51.44 48.14 29.74
N ALA A 120 51.54 48.59 28.49
CA ALA A 120 50.64 49.56 27.91
C ALA A 120 49.43 48.87 27.27
N ALA A 121 48.29 49.57 27.22
CA ALA A 121 47.10 49.09 26.51
C ALA A 121 47.33 49.19 24.99
N GLY A 122 47.95 48.16 24.42
CA GLY A 122 48.19 48.08 22.98
C GLY A 122 46.94 47.73 22.20
N THR A 123 46.83 48.23 20.97
CA THR A 123 45.71 47.87 20.08
C THR A 123 46.02 46.54 19.40
N ALA A 124 45.26 45.49 19.74
CA ALA A 124 45.39 44.19 19.11
C ALA A 124 45.23 44.29 17.58
N PRO A 125 46.08 43.61 16.79
CA PRO A 125 45.95 43.60 15.34
C PRO A 125 44.66 42.86 14.94
N GLY A 126 43.86 43.49 14.07
CA GLY A 126 42.69 42.84 13.47
C GLY A 126 43.11 41.71 12.53
N ALA A 127 42.21 40.76 12.25
CA ALA A 127 42.50 39.69 11.30
C ALA A 127 42.78 40.26 9.90
N LEU A 128 43.89 39.83 9.29
CA LEU A 128 44.20 40.16 7.90
C LEU A 128 43.51 39.16 6.98
N LEU A 129 42.73 39.67 6.04
CA LEU A 129 42.05 38.88 5.01
C LEU A 129 42.66 39.18 3.64
N LEU A 130 43.22 38.15 3.00
CA LEU A 130 43.68 38.19 1.60
C LEU A 130 42.71 37.38 0.75
N SER A 131 42.39 37.86 -0.45
CA SER A 131 41.35 37.25 -1.30
C SER A 131 41.84 37.04 -2.72
N TRP A 132 41.55 35.87 -3.28
CA TRP A 132 41.81 35.50 -4.68
C TRP A 132 40.51 35.11 -5.36
N GLU A 133 40.32 35.55 -6.60
CA GLU A 133 39.24 35.04 -7.43
C GLU A 133 39.61 33.66 -7.98
N VAL A 134 38.69 32.72 -7.83
CA VAL A 134 38.83 31.33 -8.25
C VAL A 134 37.85 31.09 -9.39
N ALA A 135 38.28 30.31 -10.40
CA ALA A 135 37.40 29.98 -11.52
C ALA A 135 36.12 29.29 -11.02
N ALA A 136 34.97 29.77 -11.51
CA ALA A 136 33.64 29.30 -11.09
C ALA A 136 33.27 27.89 -11.59
N GLY A 137 34.16 27.22 -12.33
CA GLY A 137 34.00 25.84 -12.82
C GLY A 137 35.21 25.03 -12.36
N ALA A 138 34.98 23.90 -11.70
CA ALA A 138 36.04 23.16 -11.04
C ALA A 138 36.91 22.40 -12.06
N ALA A 139 38.23 22.62 -12.01
CA ALA A 139 39.20 22.06 -12.94
C ALA A 139 39.65 20.64 -12.56
N ASN A 140 39.39 20.17 -11.34
CA ASN A 140 39.71 18.80 -10.96
C ASN A 140 38.77 17.79 -11.64
N ALA A 141 39.29 16.87 -12.46
CA ALA A 141 38.48 15.90 -13.20
C ALA A 141 37.91 14.75 -12.34
N ALA A 142 38.39 14.56 -11.11
CA ALA A 142 37.92 13.50 -10.22
C ALA A 142 36.55 13.83 -9.61
N SER A 143 35.72 12.80 -9.42
CA SER A 143 34.41 12.96 -8.77
C SER A 143 34.52 13.14 -7.26
N LEU A 144 35.61 12.68 -6.65
CA LEU A 144 35.92 12.88 -5.24
C LEU A 144 37.41 13.14 -5.09
N PHE A 145 37.78 14.24 -4.43
CA PHE A 145 39.17 14.62 -4.22
C PHE A 145 39.34 15.33 -2.87
N GLU A 146 40.53 15.21 -2.30
CA GLU A 146 40.88 15.93 -1.07
C GLU A 146 41.11 17.41 -1.38
N LEU A 147 40.46 18.29 -0.61
CA LEU A 147 40.60 19.74 -0.73
C LEU A 147 41.79 20.21 0.11
N GLN A 148 42.88 20.52 -0.56
CA GLN A 148 44.07 21.11 0.03
C GLN A 148 44.33 22.48 -0.59
N VAL A 149 44.74 23.41 0.26
CA VAL A 149 45.22 24.74 -0.13
C VAL A 149 46.64 24.85 0.39
N SER A 150 47.59 25.16 -0.48
CA SER A 150 49.00 25.28 -0.11
C SER A 150 49.62 26.55 -0.64
N VAL A 151 50.59 27.10 0.08
CA VAL A 151 51.47 28.15 -0.42
C VAL A 151 52.72 27.48 -0.99
N GLU A 152 52.98 27.74 -2.26
CA GLU A 152 54.16 27.27 -2.97
C GLU A 152 55.06 28.47 -3.30
N ARG A 153 56.38 28.26 -3.23
CA ARG A 153 57.36 29.24 -3.67
C ARG A 153 58.01 28.74 -4.95
N SER A 154 57.96 29.56 -5.99
CA SER A 154 58.77 29.36 -7.19
C SER A 154 59.97 30.30 -7.16
N VAL A 155 61.15 29.78 -7.47
CA VAL A 155 62.35 30.58 -7.69
C VAL A 155 62.68 30.44 -9.17
N THR A 156 62.42 31.52 -9.92
CA THR A 156 62.91 31.64 -11.29
C THR A 156 64.24 32.36 -11.22
N THR A 157 65.34 31.62 -11.32
CA THR A 157 66.65 32.21 -11.59
C THR A 157 66.68 32.63 -13.05
N ALA A 158 66.69 33.94 -13.30
CA ALA A 158 67.09 34.45 -14.60
C ALA A 158 68.61 34.29 -14.71
N GLU A 159 69.11 33.51 -15.69
CA GLU A 159 70.55 33.43 -15.91
C GLU A 159 71.01 34.44 -16.97
N GLU A 160 72.08 35.17 -16.61
CA GLU A 160 72.87 36.03 -17.48
C GLU A 160 73.48 35.23 -18.64
N ASP A 161 73.28 35.73 -19.86
CA ASP A 161 74.07 35.53 -21.08
C ASP A 161 74.57 34.09 -21.43
N GLY A 162 73.77 33.37 -22.24
CA GLY A 162 74.29 32.97 -23.57
C GLY A 162 74.51 31.50 -23.97
N GLU A 163 73.97 30.46 -23.31
CA GLU A 163 74.04 29.06 -23.81
C GLU A 163 72.74 28.22 -23.58
N PRO A 164 72.50 27.13 -24.34
CA PRO A 164 71.16 26.51 -24.46
C PRO A 164 70.75 25.67 -23.23
N SER A 165 69.92 26.30 -22.40
CA SER A 165 68.83 25.80 -21.55
C SER A 165 68.81 24.30 -21.16
N VAL A 166 69.29 24.03 -19.94
CA VAL A 166 68.69 23.00 -19.09
C VAL A 166 68.00 23.76 -17.95
N GLU A 167 66.67 23.82 -17.98
CA GLU A 167 65.85 24.41 -16.92
C GLU A 167 66.01 23.57 -15.65
N ILE A 168 66.86 24.01 -14.72
CA ILE A 168 66.98 23.38 -13.40
C ILE A 168 65.85 23.94 -12.53
N GLN A 169 64.71 23.24 -12.51
CA GLN A 169 63.67 23.50 -11.51
C GLN A 169 64.21 23.09 -10.13
N GLU A 170 64.51 24.07 -9.29
CA GLU A 170 64.82 23.87 -7.87
C GLU A 170 63.61 23.27 -7.11
N PRO A 171 63.83 22.59 -5.96
CA PRO A 171 62.74 21.92 -5.24
C PRO A 171 61.67 22.91 -4.78
N LEU A 172 60.44 22.75 -5.29
CA LEU A 172 59.26 23.40 -4.74
C LEU A 172 59.16 23.06 -3.25
N SER A 173 59.20 24.09 -2.40
CA SER A 173 58.73 23.97 -1.04
C SER A 173 57.25 24.37 -1.01
N SER A 174 56.45 23.59 -0.30
CA SER A 174 54.99 23.72 -0.22
C SER A 174 54.55 23.63 1.23
N MET A 175 53.63 24.50 1.64
CA MET A 175 53.08 24.54 3.00
C MET A 175 51.56 24.47 2.93
N ALA A 176 50.96 23.42 3.49
CA ALA A 176 49.50 23.26 3.56
C ALA A 176 48.88 24.22 4.58
N ILE A 177 47.71 24.77 4.25
CA ILE A 177 46.94 25.66 5.09
C ILE A 177 45.68 24.93 5.55
N LEU A 178 45.34 25.05 6.82
CA LEU A 178 44.14 24.42 7.37
C LEU A 178 42.88 25.22 7.02
N PRO A 179 41.74 24.56 6.76
CA PRO A 179 40.47 25.24 6.57
C PRO A 179 40.02 25.90 7.88
N ARG A 180 39.28 27.01 7.76
CA ARG A 180 38.70 27.70 8.91
C ARG A 180 37.53 26.89 9.46
N ILE A 181 37.61 26.53 10.75
CA ILE A 181 36.56 25.90 11.52
C ILE A 181 36.06 26.82 12.64
N ASP A 182 34.85 26.59 13.12
CA ASP A 182 34.33 27.24 14.32
C ASP A 182 34.76 26.44 15.55
N ALA A 183 35.82 26.86 16.23
CA ALA A 183 36.38 26.13 17.36
C ALA A 183 35.48 26.10 18.61
N ASP A 184 34.50 27.00 18.69
CA ASP A 184 33.58 27.11 19.84
C ASP A 184 32.33 26.21 19.67
N ALA A 185 32.18 25.54 18.52
CA ALA A 185 31.06 24.67 18.25
C ALA A 185 31.16 23.33 19.01
N VAL A 186 30.06 22.97 19.70
CA VAL A 186 29.97 21.75 20.53
C VAL A 186 29.70 20.50 19.68
N GLU A 187 28.98 20.65 18.57
CA GLU A 187 28.67 19.55 17.65
C GLU A 187 29.61 19.55 16.44
N ALA A 188 30.04 18.36 15.99
CA ALA A 188 30.96 18.22 14.88
C ALA A 188 30.45 18.85 13.56
N GLU A 189 29.12 18.93 13.37
CA GLU A 189 28.48 19.58 12.23
C GLU A 189 28.63 21.10 12.28
N ALA A 190 28.49 21.67 13.47
CA ALA A 190 28.61 23.11 13.67
C ALA A 190 30.06 23.60 13.50
N LEU A 191 31.06 22.75 13.79
CA LEU A 191 32.48 23.04 13.55
C LEU A 191 32.75 23.48 12.10
N TRP A 192 32.08 22.82 11.13
CA TRP A 192 32.28 23.06 9.71
C TRP A 192 31.23 24.00 9.09
N GLY A 193 30.23 24.43 9.86
CA GLY A 193 29.09 25.21 9.35
C GLY A 193 29.51 26.49 8.63
N PHE A 194 30.47 27.24 9.18
CA PHE A 194 31.01 28.45 8.56
C PHE A 194 31.68 28.16 7.21
N PHE A 195 32.53 27.14 7.17
CA PHE A 195 33.24 26.75 5.94
C PHE A 195 32.27 26.27 4.86
N ALA A 196 31.35 25.38 5.23
CA ALA A 196 30.39 24.78 4.32
C ALA A 196 29.47 25.85 3.70
N ALA A 197 28.97 26.79 4.51
CA ALA A 197 28.16 27.91 4.02
C ALA A 197 28.94 28.80 3.04
N GLY A 198 30.17 29.21 3.40
CA GLY A 198 31.02 30.02 2.52
C GLY A 198 31.39 29.30 1.21
N PHE A 199 31.59 27.98 1.26
CA PHE A 199 31.84 27.15 0.08
C PHE A 199 30.60 27.07 -0.83
N ALA A 200 29.39 26.90 -0.26
CA ALA A 200 28.15 26.90 -1.04
C ALA A 200 27.86 28.26 -1.69
N GLU A 201 28.18 29.37 -1.03
CA GLU A 201 28.05 30.72 -1.61
C GLU A 201 29.05 30.96 -2.74
N ALA A 202 30.28 30.46 -2.61
CA ALA A 202 31.30 30.54 -3.64
C ALA A 202 30.98 29.67 -4.86
N PHE A 203 30.44 28.47 -4.63
CA PHE A 203 30.12 27.47 -5.63
C PHE A 203 28.66 27.05 -5.54
N PRO A 204 27.71 27.93 -5.93
CA PRO A 204 26.29 27.61 -5.87
C PRO A 204 25.96 26.44 -6.79
N ALA A 205 25.04 25.58 -6.34
CA ALA A 205 24.54 24.45 -7.11
C ALA A 205 24.00 24.91 -8.48
N ARG A 206 24.39 24.21 -9.55
CA ARG A 206 23.92 24.43 -10.92
C ARG A 206 23.20 23.18 -11.41
N GLU A 207 22.37 23.31 -12.44
CA GLU A 207 21.68 22.16 -13.05
C GLU A 207 22.66 21.08 -13.55
N ALA A 208 23.84 21.47 -14.02
CA ALA A 208 24.83 20.54 -14.54
C ALA A 208 25.71 19.90 -13.46
N GLU A 209 25.98 20.60 -12.35
CA GLU A 209 27.00 20.25 -11.36
C GLU A 209 26.75 20.91 -10.00
N THR A 210 27.07 20.20 -8.91
CA THR A 210 27.11 20.67 -7.52
C THR A 210 28.34 20.14 -6.82
N LEU A 211 29.05 21.03 -6.10
CA LEU A 211 30.21 20.68 -5.30
C LEU A 211 29.84 20.67 -3.82
N LEU A 212 30.19 19.57 -3.14
CA LEU A 212 29.78 19.32 -1.77
C LEU A 212 31.01 19.02 -0.91
N PRO A 213 31.35 19.88 0.06
CA PRO A 213 32.42 19.59 0.99
C PRO A 213 32.00 18.45 1.93
N ALA A 214 32.96 17.59 2.28
CA ALA A 214 32.77 16.41 3.09
C ALA A 214 33.95 16.17 4.04
N THR A 215 33.73 15.63 5.23
CA THR A 215 34.78 15.32 6.22
C THR A 215 34.60 13.90 6.75
N GLY A 216 35.61 13.34 7.43
CA GLY A 216 35.48 12.04 8.10
C GLY A 216 34.22 11.95 8.96
N GLY A 217 33.49 10.85 8.80
CA GLY A 217 32.30 10.54 9.59
C GLY A 217 31.69 9.22 9.17
N VAL A 218 31.43 8.34 10.14
CA VAL A 218 30.83 7.03 9.89
C VAL A 218 29.30 7.13 9.91
N PRO A 219 28.60 6.57 8.91
CA PRO A 219 27.15 6.44 8.97
C PRO A 219 26.72 5.67 10.22
N GLU A 220 25.64 6.11 10.84
CA GLU A 220 25.09 5.44 12.02
C GLU A 220 24.80 3.97 11.70
N GLY A 221 25.22 3.07 12.61
CA GLY A 221 25.07 1.62 12.44
C GLY A 221 26.13 0.95 11.57
N SER A 222 27.14 1.67 11.07
CA SER A 222 28.30 1.05 10.42
C SER A 222 29.46 0.77 11.39
N THR A 223 30.19 -0.33 11.16
CA THR A 223 31.43 -0.70 11.89
C THR A 223 32.70 -0.32 11.13
N ASP A 224 32.55 0.48 10.08
CA ASP A 224 33.60 0.92 9.18
C ASP A 224 34.49 2.04 9.76
N GLY A 225 35.47 2.52 8.99
CA GLY A 225 36.37 3.59 9.40
C GLY A 225 36.01 4.97 8.82
N GLU A 226 36.56 6.01 9.42
CA GLU A 226 36.47 7.39 8.90
C GLU A 226 37.63 7.68 7.95
N LEU A 227 37.35 8.42 6.88
CA LEU A 227 38.39 8.97 6.02
C LEU A 227 38.78 10.37 6.53
N GLY A 228 40.04 10.53 6.94
CA GLY A 228 40.55 11.82 7.39
C GLY A 228 40.64 12.87 6.28
N GLY A 229 40.71 14.14 6.67
CA GLY A 229 40.86 15.28 5.75
C GLY A 229 39.53 15.94 5.36
N LEU A 230 39.64 17.03 4.60
CA LEU A 230 38.52 17.73 3.98
C LEU A 230 38.46 17.34 2.51
N TRP A 231 37.32 16.89 2.06
CA TRP A 231 37.10 16.37 0.72
C TRP A 231 36.01 17.17 0.01
N VAL A 232 36.00 17.11 -1.32
CA VAL A 232 34.93 17.67 -2.15
C VAL A 232 34.40 16.58 -3.05
N LEU A 233 33.10 16.32 -2.91
CA LEU A 233 32.32 15.49 -3.82
C LEU A 233 31.73 16.37 -4.92
N ARG A 234 31.94 15.96 -6.17
CA ARG A 234 31.32 16.54 -7.34
C ARG A 234 30.15 15.66 -7.79
N LEU A 235 28.92 16.18 -7.65
CA LEU A 235 27.71 15.55 -8.18
C LEU A 235 27.24 16.30 -9.43
N GLY A 236 26.85 15.58 -10.48
CA GLY A 236 26.45 16.23 -11.72
C GLY A 236 25.91 15.30 -12.77
N THR A 237 25.69 15.85 -13.96
CA THR A 237 25.09 15.14 -15.11
C THR A 237 26.13 14.62 -16.10
N ASP A 238 27.37 15.10 -16.05
CA ASP A 238 28.45 14.61 -16.89
C ASP A 238 29.03 13.32 -16.29
N ARG A 239 28.50 12.18 -16.75
CA ARG A 239 28.89 10.84 -16.26
C ARG A 239 30.37 10.50 -16.47
N SER A 240 31.12 11.28 -17.26
CA SER A 240 32.56 11.07 -17.48
C SER A 240 33.45 11.73 -16.41
N ARG A 241 32.90 12.69 -15.65
CA ARG A 241 33.64 13.50 -14.68
C ARG A 241 32.99 13.53 -13.30
N ASP A 242 31.66 13.47 -13.26
CA ASP A 242 30.88 13.69 -12.05
C ASP A 242 30.44 12.36 -11.44
N ALA A 243 30.30 12.35 -10.11
CA ALA A 243 29.51 11.31 -9.48
C ALA A 243 28.03 11.56 -9.85
N TRP A 244 27.35 10.52 -10.30
CA TRP A 244 25.98 10.60 -10.74
C TRP A 244 25.18 9.45 -10.15
N VAL A 245 23.89 9.72 -9.96
CA VAL A 245 22.92 8.77 -9.41
C VAL A 245 21.62 8.92 -10.17
N GLU A 246 20.99 7.80 -10.49
CA GLU A 246 19.67 7.74 -11.10
C GLU A 246 18.86 6.64 -10.41
N ILE A 247 17.66 7.02 -9.95
CA ILE A 247 16.68 6.08 -9.41
C ILE A 247 15.63 5.86 -10.49
N GLY A 248 15.48 4.60 -10.93
CA GLY A 248 14.48 4.24 -11.93
C GLY A 248 13.09 4.03 -11.35
N ALA A 249 12.17 3.59 -12.21
CA ALA A 249 10.80 3.27 -11.81
C ALA A 249 10.77 2.10 -10.80
N PRO A 250 9.89 2.12 -9.80
CA PRO A 250 9.80 1.06 -8.82
C PRO A 250 9.43 -0.28 -9.47
N ALA A 251 10.02 -1.35 -8.94
CA ALA A 251 9.55 -2.71 -9.17
C ALA A 251 8.18 -2.95 -8.50
N PRO A 252 7.48 -4.05 -8.86
CA PRO A 252 6.21 -4.43 -8.25
C PRO A 252 6.21 -4.37 -6.73
N THR A 253 5.15 -3.80 -6.15
CA THR A 253 4.96 -3.80 -4.70
C THR A 253 4.83 -5.23 -4.20
N LEU A 254 5.66 -5.58 -3.23
CA LEU A 254 5.63 -6.88 -2.58
C LEU A 254 4.95 -6.77 -1.21
N MET A 255 4.06 -7.72 -0.94
CA MET A 255 3.45 -7.88 0.37
C MET A 255 3.33 -9.36 0.69
N ARG A 256 3.17 -9.66 1.97
CA ARG A 256 2.79 -11.00 2.38
C ARG A 256 1.29 -11.26 2.12
N PRO A 257 0.94 -12.35 1.43
CA PRO A 257 -0.45 -12.79 1.36
C PRO A 257 -1.01 -13.19 2.73
N PRO A 258 -2.34 -13.15 2.94
CA PRO A 258 -2.97 -13.73 4.12
C PRO A 258 -2.54 -15.20 4.28
N LEU A 259 -2.17 -15.58 5.50
CA LEU A 259 -1.76 -16.94 5.85
C LEU A 259 -2.87 -17.95 5.57
N LEU A 260 -4.08 -17.57 5.97
CA LEU A 260 -5.27 -18.38 5.88
C LEU A 260 -6.33 -17.58 5.14
N ARG A 261 -6.91 -18.16 4.11
CA ARG A 261 -7.96 -17.50 3.33
C ARG A 261 -9.35 -17.97 3.71
N LEU A 262 -9.50 -18.59 4.89
CA LEU A 262 -10.71 -19.24 5.40
C LEU A 262 -10.79 -19.16 6.92
N LEU A 263 -12.01 -19.18 7.46
CA LEU A 263 -12.24 -19.37 8.88
C LEU A 263 -12.07 -20.84 9.26
N LEU A 264 -11.36 -21.09 10.35
CA LEU A 264 -11.08 -22.43 10.86
C LEU A 264 -11.96 -22.77 12.06
N SER A 265 -12.25 -24.06 12.24
CA SER A 265 -13.03 -24.55 13.37
C SER A 265 -12.54 -25.94 13.77
N GLY A 266 -12.52 -26.24 15.06
CA GLY A 266 -12.00 -27.51 15.55
C GLY A 266 -12.09 -27.65 17.06
N ALA A 267 -11.99 -28.88 17.53
CA ALA A 267 -11.73 -29.19 18.93
C ALA A 267 -10.21 -29.42 19.08
N VAL A 268 -9.58 -28.73 20.03
CA VAL A 268 -8.13 -28.79 20.27
C VAL A 268 -7.89 -29.13 21.73
N ASN A 269 -6.95 -30.04 22.00
CA ASN A 269 -6.51 -30.33 23.36
C ASN A 269 -5.51 -29.26 23.81
N VAL A 270 -5.99 -28.27 24.56
CA VAL A 270 -5.21 -27.11 25.01
C VAL A 270 -4.47 -27.48 26.31
N PRO A 271 -3.16 -27.22 26.42
CA PRO A 271 -2.43 -27.43 27.67
C PRO A 271 -2.92 -26.48 28.77
N VAL A 272 -2.85 -26.94 30.03
CA VAL A 272 -3.22 -26.09 31.17
C VAL A 272 -1.97 -25.35 31.65
N TYR A 273 -2.02 -24.02 31.61
CA TYR A 273 -1.03 -23.17 32.27
C TYR A 273 -1.51 -22.84 33.69
N VAL A 274 -0.63 -22.97 34.68
CA VAL A 274 -0.89 -22.56 36.06
C VAL A 274 0.16 -21.53 36.46
N PRO A 275 -0.24 -20.32 36.90
CA PRO A 275 0.70 -19.28 37.32
C PRO A 275 1.73 -19.78 38.33
N GLY A 276 3.00 -19.56 38.02
CA GLY A 276 4.12 -20.03 38.83
C GLY A 276 4.38 -21.54 38.81
N GLU A 277 3.58 -22.39 38.17
CA GLU A 277 3.88 -23.82 37.97
C GLU A 277 4.22 -24.16 36.50
N GLY A 278 3.84 -23.29 35.56
CA GLY A 278 4.11 -23.47 34.14
C GLY A 278 3.04 -24.33 33.43
N LEU A 279 3.44 -25.00 32.35
CA LEU A 279 2.55 -25.90 31.60
C LEU A 279 2.45 -27.27 32.29
N LEU A 280 1.24 -27.67 32.66
CA LEU A 280 0.97 -28.98 33.22
C LEU A 280 0.89 -30.05 32.12
N PRO A 281 1.14 -31.34 32.45
CA PRO A 281 0.96 -32.46 31.51
C PRO A 281 -0.50 -32.67 31.09
N ALA A 282 -1.46 -32.16 31.87
CA ALA A 282 -2.88 -32.27 31.58
C ALA A 282 -3.29 -31.29 30.45
N THR A 283 -4.24 -31.73 29.62
CA THR A 283 -4.85 -30.91 28.58
C THR A 283 -6.37 -30.89 28.76
N VAL A 284 -7.02 -29.84 28.25
CA VAL A 284 -8.47 -29.66 28.26
C VAL A 284 -8.96 -29.49 26.82
N GLU A 285 -10.02 -30.19 26.43
CA GLU A 285 -10.63 -30.00 25.11
C GLU A 285 -11.28 -28.60 25.01
N GLY A 286 -10.70 -27.72 24.19
CA GLY A 286 -11.25 -26.43 23.81
C GLY A 286 -11.96 -26.54 22.46
N ARG A 287 -13.17 -25.96 22.34
CA ARG A 287 -13.93 -25.92 21.07
C ARG A 287 -13.89 -24.52 20.48
N PHE A 288 -13.35 -24.43 19.27
CA PHE A 288 -13.17 -23.19 18.54
C PHE A 288 -14.03 -23.20 17.26
N SER A 289 -14.68 -22.08 16.97
CA SER A 289 -15.63 -21.95 15.86
C SER A 289 -15.41 -20.63 15.13
N ALA A 290 -15.38 -20.68 13.80
CA ALA A 290 -15.27 -19.53 12.91
C ALA A 290 -14.09 -18.58 13.23
N ILE A 291 -12.91 -19.14 13.50
CA ILE A 291 -11.71 -18.37 13.88
C ILE A 291 -10.97 -17.86 12.64
N ASP A 292 -10.65 -16.57 12.61
CA ASP A 292 -9.70 -16.00 11.67
C ASP A 292 -8.26 -16.24 12.15
N GLY A 293 -7.59 -17.20 11.52
CA GLY A 293 -6.21 -17.52 11.89
C GLY A 293 -5.18 -16.46 11.51
N ASN A 294 -5.51 -15.48 10.65
CA ASN A 294 -4.61 -14.34 10.41
C ASN A 294 -4.54 -13.43 11.63
N VAL A 295 -5.67 -13.19 12.30
CA VAL A 295 -5.72 -12.41 13.55
C VAL A 295 -4.91 -13.10 14.65
N TRP A 296 -5.08 -14.41 14.81
CA TRP A 296 -4.31 -15.19 15.79
C TRP A 296 -2.82 -15.23 15.48
N ALA A 297 -2.43 -15.31 14.21
CA ALA A 297 -1.03 -15.24 13.81
C ALA A 297 -0.42 -13.86 14.10
N ASN A 298 -1.18 -12.78 13.90
CA ASN A 298 -0.71 -11.43 14.23
C ASN A 298 -0.52 -11.26 15.73
N ASN A 299 -1.49 -11.68 16.54
CA ASN A 299 -1.38 -11.67 18.00
C ASN A 299 -0.15 -12.47 18.48
N PHE A 300 0.16 -13.58 17.80
CA PHE A 300 1.36 -14.36 18.08
C PHE A 300 2.65 -13.57 17.78
N LEU A 301 2.76 -12.92 16.62
CA LEU A 301 3.93 -12.10 16.27
C LEU A 301 4.10 -10.91 17.24
N ASP A 302 3.00 -10.23 17.58
CA ASP A 302 3.00 -9.13 18.55
C ASP A 302 3.44 -9.60 19.94
N ALA A 303 3.02 -10.80 20.37
CA ALA A 303 3.43 -11.38 21.64
C ALA A 303 4.94 -11.69 21.68
N LEU A 304 5.51 -12.18 20.57
CA LEU A 304 6.96 -12.40 20.47
C LEU A 304 7.74 -11.08 20.61
N ASP A 305 7.31 -10.02 19.94
CA ASP A 305 7.97 -8.72 20.07
C ASP A 305 7.82 -8.15 21.48
N ARG A 306 6.65 -8.32 22.12
CA ARG A 306 6.39 -7.82 23.48
C ARG A 306 7.24 -8.49 24.55
N VAL A 307 7.47 -9.80 24.48
CA VAL A 307 8.30 -10.52 25.47
C VAL A 307 9.74 -9.98 25.50
N MET A 308 10.26 -9.51 24.37
CA MET A 308 11.57 -8.88 24.31
C MET A 308 11.60 -7.48 24.90
N GLY A 309 10.46 -6.80 25.09
CA GLY A 309 10.36 -5.50 25.76
C GLY A 309 11.45 -4.49 25.36
N ASP A 310 11.82 -3.63 26.32
CA ASP A 310 12.97 -2.74 26.20
C ASP A 310 14.29 -3.43 26.60
N GLY A 311 15.42 -2.78 26.33
CA GLY A 311 16.74 -3.34 26.65
C GLY A 311 16.97 -3.65 28.14
N ALA A 312 16.22 -3.02 29.05
CA ALA A 312 16.31 -3.26 30.49
C ALA A 312 15.52 -4.52 30.88
N GLY A 313 14.32 -4.70 30.34
CA GLY A 313 13.50 -5.90 30.52
C GLY A 313 14.19 -7.17 30.03
N ARG A 314 14.87 -7.11 28.87
CA ARG A 314 15.69 -8.22 28.35
C ARG A 314 16.76 -8.66 29.35
N LYS A 315 17.50 -7.69 29.90
CA LYS A 315 18.56 -7.98 30.87
C LYS A 315 18.00 -8.61 32.14
N ARG A 316 16.87 -8.12 32.64
CA ARG A 316 16.20 -8.69 33.82
C ARG A 316 15.74 -10.13 33.59
N LEU A 317 15.08 -10.41 32.47
CA LEU A 317 14.67 -11.77 32.13
C LEU A 317 15.86 -12.71 31.88
N ALA A 318 16.93 -12.22 31.26
CA ALA A 318 18.16 -12.98 31.02
C ALA A 318 18.95 -13.30 32.30
N VAL A 319 18.76 -12.54 33.38
CA VAL A 319 19.29 -12.90 34.71
C VAL A 319 18.41 -13.95 35.39
N ALA A 320 17.10 -13.91 35.17
CA ALA A 320 16.15 -14.86 35.75
C ALA A 320 16.15 -16.24 35.08
N CYS A 321 16.60 -16.31 33.83
CA CYS A 321 16.58 -17.52 33.03
C CYS A 321 18.00 -17.86 32.54
N ASP A 322 18.33 -19.14 32.41
CA ASP A 322 19.61 -19.55 31.86
C ASP A 322 19.79 -19.04 30.42
N ALA A 323 21.04 -18.73 30.03
CA ALA A 323 21.37 -18.21 28.70
C ALA A 323 20.92 -19.12 27.55
N SER A 324 20.73 -20.43 27.80
CA SER A 324 20.23 -21.39 26.81
C SER A 324 18.81 -21.06 26.34
N LEU A 325 17.90 -20.67 27.25
CA LEU A 325 16.51 -20.40 26.91
C LEU A 325 16.36 -19.15 26.04
N PHE A 326 17.21 -18.14 26.29
CA PHE A 326 17.29 -16.94 25.46
C PHE A 326 17.88 -17.22 24.08
N ASN A 327 18.86 -18.12 23.99
CA ASN A 327 19.40 -18.55 22.70
C ASN A 327 18.37 -19.34 21.89
N GLU A 328 17.60 -20.23 22.54
CA GLU A 328 16.48 -20.94 21.90
C GLU A 328 15.43 -19.95 21.37
N TYR A 329 15.05 -18.98 22.19
CA TYR A 329 14.11 -17.94 21.80
C TYR A 329 14.61 -17.10 20.61
N SER A 330 15.88 -16.68 20.63
CA SER A 330 16.50 -15.91 19.55
C SER A 330 16.55 -16.72 18.24
N THR A 331 16.92 -18.01 18.34
CA THR A 331 16.92 -18.94 17.20
C THR A 331 15.52 -19.11 16.60
N LEU A 332 14.48 -19.19 17.44
CA LEU A 332 13.09 -19.24 16.98
C LEU A 332 12.70 -17.99 16.21
N ARG A 333 13.09 -16.80 16.70
CA ARG A 333 12.83 -15.53 16.01
C ARG A 333 13.54 -15.44 14.67
N GLU A 334 14.83 -15.78 14.62
CA GLU A 334 15.61 -15.78 13.37
C GLU A 334 15.00 -16.71 12.32
N ARG A 335 14.64 -17.93 12.73
CA ARG A 335 13.96 -18.89 11.85
C ARG A 335 12.62 -18.37 11.36
N LEU A 336 11.85 -17.71 12.22
CA LEU A 336 10.58 -17.13 11.83
C LEU A 336 10.80 -15.95 10.87
N ALA A 337 11.72 -15.02 11.14
CA ALA A 337 12.07 -13.92 10.24
C ALA A 337 12.46 -14.42 8.82
N GLU A 338 13.20 -15.53 8.73
CA GLU A 338 13.52 -16.18 7.46
C GLU A 338 12.26 -16.70 6.74
N LEU A 339 11.38 -17.42 7.45
CA LEU A 339 10.12 -17.91 6.87
C LEU A 339 9.19 -16.78 6.42
N LEU A 340 9.06 -15.73 7.25
CA LEU A 340 8.18 -14.59 6.98
C LEU A 340 8.68 -13.76 5.79
N SER A 341 9.99 -13.53 5.69
CA SER A 341 10.59 -12.76 4.60
C SER A 341 10.49 -13.47 3.24
N ALA A 342 10.66 -14.80 3.21
CA ALA A 342 10.53 -15.59 1.99
C ALA A 342 9.10 -15.56 1.39
N GLY A 343 8.07 -15.37 2.23
CA GLY A 343 6.65 -15.46 1.84
C GLY A 343 6.05 -14.22 1.17
N HIS A 344 6.84 -13.19 0.85
CA HIS A 344 6.36 -12.00 0.14
C HIS A 344 6.20 -12.26 -1.36
N GLU A 345 5.12 -11.72 -1.92
CA GLU A 345 4.67 -11.91 -3.31
C GLU A 345 4.23 -10.57 -3.90
N ALA A 346 4.25 -10.46 -5.23
CA ALA A 346 3.66 -9.31 -5.90
C ALA A 346 2.16 -9.22 -5.60
N VAL A 347 1.70 -8.02 -5.25
CA VAL A 347 0.29 -7.76 -4.88
C VAL A 347 -0.62 -7.95 -6.08
N TYR A 348 -0.23 -7.47 -7.26
CA TYR A 348 -0.99 -7.64 -8.49
C TYR A 348 -0.64 -8.95 -9.19
N GLY A 349 -1.64 -9.57 -9.82
CA GLY A 349 -1.51 -10.91 -10.41
C GLY A 349 -0.82 -10.94 -11.78
N ASP A 350 -0.71 -9.79 -12.43
CA ASP A 350 -0.06 -9.58 -13.72
C ASP A 350 1.43 -9.18 -13.60
N GLU A 351 1.91 -8.94 -12.38
CA GLU A 351 3.27 -8.51 -12.10
C GLU A 351 4.15 -9.68 -11.68
N THR A 352 5.38 -9.72 -12.20
CA THR A 352 6.43 -10.66 -11.75
C THR A 352 7.67 -9.84 -11.38
N PRO A 353 8.10 -9.87 -10.11
CA PRO A 353 9.27 -9.11 -9.69
C PRO A 353 10.54 -9.74 -10.27
N GLU A 354 11.51 -8.90 -10.60
CA GLU A 354 12.84 -9.36 -10.99
C GLU A 354 13.54 -10.10 -9.84
N ALA A 355 14.38 -11.08 -10.17
CA ALA A 355 15.05 -11.91 -9.18
C ALA A 355 15.91 -11.09 -8.19
N ASP A 356 16.66 -10.10 -8.70
CA ASP A 356 17.53 -9.25 -7.88
C ASP A 356 16.73 -8.26 -7.02
N ALA A 357 15.64 -7.70 -7.58
CA ALA A 357 14.69 -6.88 -6.84
C ALA A 357 14.06 -7.67 -5.67
N LEU A 358 13.61 -8.90 -5.94
CA LEU A 358 13.03 -9.78 -4.93
C LEU A 358 14.07 -10.19 -3.87
N ALA A 359 15.32 -10.45 -4.25
CA ALA A 359 16.39 -10.76 -3.31
C ALA A 359 16.69 -9.58 -2.38
N SER A 360 16.78 -8.35 -2.93
CA SER A 360 16.98 -7.13 -2.14
C SER A 360 15.81 -6.88 -1.17
N ALA A 361 14.57 -7.01 -1.66
CA ALA A 361 13.38 -6.88 -0.83
C ALA A 361 13.36 -7.86 0.35
N ARG A 362 13.63 -9.15 0.09
CA ARG A 362 13.67 -10.20 1.11
C ARG A 362 14.77 -9.95 2.14
N LYS A 363 15.95 -9.50 1.72
CA LYS A 363 17.05 -9.16 2.63
C LYS A 363 16.67 -8.00 3.55
N ALA A 364 16.15 -6.91 3.00
CA ALA A 364 15.75 -5.75 3.78
C ALA A 364 14.65 -6.10 4.79
N LEU A 365 13.65 -6.86 4.35
CA LEU A 365 12.58 -7.32 5.20
C LEU A 365 13.07 -8.29 6.30
N ARG A 366 13.98 -9.21 6.00
CA ARG A 366 14.55 -10.11 7.01
C ARG A 366 15.20 -9.33 8.15
N LEU A 367 16.05 -8.36 7.83
CA LEU A 367 16.69 -7.49 8.82
C LEU A 367 15.65 -6.77 9.68
N ARG A 368 14.58 -6.26 9.05
CA ARG A 368 13.47 -5.64 9.75
C ARG A 368 12.74 -6.60 10.70
N LEU A 369 12.56 -7.85 10.30
CA LEU A 369 11.85 -8.86 11.08
C LEU A 369 12.69 -9.42 12.23
N GLU A 370 14.02 -9.42 12.10
CA GLU A 370 14.93 -9.75 13.20
C GLU A 370 14.76 -8.73 14.36
N GLU A 371 14.54 -7.45 14.03
CA GLU A 371 14.18 -6.41 15.00
C GLU A 371 12.74 -6.54 15.52
N CYS A 372 11.77 -6.70 14.61
CA CYS A 372 10.34 -6.61 14.91
C CYS A 372 9.54 -7.55 14.01
N LEU A 373 9.11 -8.69 14.54
CA LEU A 373 8.39 -9.72 13.78
C LEU A 373 6.96 -9.29 13.39
N SER A 374 6.33 -8.39 14.15
CA SER A 374 5.03 -7.80 13.84
C SER A 374 5.05 -6.95 12.55
N ALA A 375 6.24 -6.53 12.10
CA ALA A 375 6.46 -5.91 10.78
C ALA A 375 6.34 -6.90 9.60
N ALA A 376 5.90 -8.15 9.82
CA ALA A 376 5.64 -9.14 8.77
C ALA A 376 4.64 -8.70 7.70
N HIS A 377 3.91 -7.61 8.00
CA HIS A 377 2.89 -7.03 7.13
C HIS A 377 3.35 -5.81 6.36
N ASP A 378 4.58 -5.36 6.56
CA ASP A 378 5.12 -4.21 5.84
C ASP A 378 5.05 -4.45 4.31
N ALA A 379 4.72 -3.40 3.58
CA ALA A 379 4.87 -3.39 2.14
C ALA A 379 6.35 -3.15 1.79
N VAL A 380 6.83 -3.81 0.74
CA VAL A 380 8.17 -3.58 0.22
C VAL A 380 8.08 -3.06 -1.20
N ILE A 381 8.59 -1.86 -1.44
CA ILE A 381 8.78 -1.32 -2.79
C ILE A 381 10.28 -1.31 -3.04
N THR A 382 10.74 -1.81 -4.17
CA THR A 382 12.15 -1.74 -4.55
C THR A 382 12.36 -0.80 -5.71
N TYR A 383 13.42 0.00 -5.66
CA TYR A 383 13.80 0.93 -6.70
C TYR A 383 15.13 0.49 -7.31
N PRO A 384 15.23 0.36 -8.64
CA PRO A 384 16.50 0.16 -9.29
C PRO A 384 17.31 1.44 -9.14
N PHE A 385 18.57 1.25 -8.78
CA PHE A 385 19.52 2.30 -8.46
C PHE A 385 20.74 2.11 -9.34
N THR A 386 21.08 3.12 -10.12
CA THR A 386 22.31 3.16 -10.91
C THR A 386 23.10 4.41 -10.54
N GLY A 387 24.42 4.31 -10.58
CA GLY A 387 25.26 5.47 -10.30
C GLY A 387 26.73 5.12 -10.41
N GLY A 388 27.52 6.09 -10.86
CA GLY A 388 28.94 5.92 -11.09
C GLY A 388 29.68 7.23 -10.91
N GLY A 389 30.95 7.25 -11.27
CA GLY A 389 31.79 8.44 -11.23
C GLY A 389 33.24 8.12 -11.58
N ASN A 390 34.03 9.17 -11.74
CA ASN A 390 35.47 9.13 -11.92
C ASN A 390 36.16 9.04 -10.55
N PHE A 391 36.17 7.82 -9.98
CA PHE A 391 36.85 7.49 -8.73
C PHE A 391 38.23 6.87 -9.01
N PRO A 392 39.16 6.83 -8.03
CA PRO A 392 40.47 6.23 -8.22
C PRO A 392 40.39 4.79 -8.74
N ASP A 393 41.30 4.42 -9.64
CA ASP A 393 41.31 3.10 -10.28
C ASP A 393 41.24 1.95 -9.24
N GLY A 394 40.26 1.08 -9.42
CA GLY A 394 40.00 -0.05 -8.53
C GLY A 394 39.24 0.27 -7.23
N ALA A 395 39.00 1.55 -6.91
CA ALA A 395 38.18 1.93 -5.76
C ALA A 395 36.68 1.76 -6.07
N GLN A 396 35.94 1.21 -5.10
CA GLN A 396 34.48 1.09 -5.17
C GLN A 396 33.86 2.17 -4.28
N ALA A 397 33.10 3.08 -4.90
CA ALA A 397 32.39 4.11 -4.17
C ALA A 397 31.04 3.59 -3.62
N TRP A 398 30.62 4.17 -2.51
CA TRP A 398 29.38 3.87 -1.80
C TRP A 398 28.67 5.16 -1.45
N LEU A 399 27.35 5.15 -1.46
CA LEU A 399 26.52 6.23 -0.97
C LEU A 399 25.74 5.75 0.24
N ALA A 400 25.58 6.65 1.20
CA ALA A 400 24.69 6.41 2.32
C ALA A 400 23.87 7.65 2.65
N GLY A 401 22.67 7.42 3.16
CA GLY A 401 21.71 8.47 3.35
C GLY A 401 20.62 8.08 4.32
N THR A 402 19.80 9.06 4.65
CA THR A 402 18.56 8.87 5.38
C THR A 402 17.41 8.79 4.40
N ARG A 403 16.31 8.19 4.84
CA ARG A 403 15.08 8.09 4.06
C ARG A 403 13.94 8.71 4.83
N GLN A 404 13.12 9.48 4.14
CA GLN A 404 11.87 10.03 4.63
C GLN A 404 10.72 9.61 3.72
N VAL A 405 9.53 9.44 4.31
CA VAL A 405 8.31 9.20 3.56
C VAL A 405 7.27 10.20 4.05
N PRO A 406 7.12 11.36 3.37
CA PRO A 406 6.03 12.29 3.63
C PRO A 406 4.68 11.60 3.34
N GLY A 407 3.71 11.65 4.26
CA GLY A 407 2.38 11.10 3.99
C GLY A 407 1.45 10.91 5.20
N ASP A 408 0.16 10.76 4.90
CA ASP A 408 -0.96 10.53 5.83
C ASP A 408 -0.85 9.14 6.52
N GLY A 409 -0.41 9.10 7.77
CA GLY A 409 -0.69 7.98 8.67
C GLY A 409 0.11 6.69 8.45
N PHE A 410 1.09 6.66 7.55
CA PHE A 410 2.10 5.61 7.53
C PHE A 410 3.10 5.87 8.66
N LEU A 411 3.22 4.93 9.59
CA LEU A 411 4.28 4.98 10.59
C LEU A 411 5.57 4.50 9.92
N THR A 412 6.49 5.42 9.61
CA THR A 412 7.90 5.05 9.54
C THR A 412 8.31 4.73 10.97
N ASN A 413 8.24 3.45 11.34
CA ASN A 413 8.50 3.01 12.71
C ASN A 413 9.96 3.35 13.09
N HIS A 414 10.11 4.51 13.72
CA HIS A 414 11.22 5.04 14.51
C HIS A 414 12.62 5.04 13.85
N ALA A 415 13.20 6.25 13.76
CA ALA A 415 14.46 6.65 13.14
C ALA A 415 14.44 6.73 11.60
N PRO A 416 15.11 7.73 10.98
CA PRO A 416 15.41 7.67 9.55
C PRO A 416 16.16 6.37 9.27
N HIS A 417 15.59 5.50 8.46
CA HIS A 417 16.30 4.30 8.02
C HIS A 417 17.50 4.73 7.19
N HIS A 418 18.69 4.39 7.68
CA HIS A 418 19.93 4.58 6.94
C HIS A 418 19.99 3.54 5.82
N TRP A 419 20.28 4.00 4.61
CA TRP A 419 20.53 3.11 3.47
C TRP A 419 21.99 3.25 3.06
N GLN A 420 22.58 2.17 2.55
CA GLN A 420 23.94 2.14 2.01
C GLN A 420 23.93 1.36 0.69
N LEU A 421 24.44 1.97 -0.37
CA LEU A 421 24.44 1.38 -1.70
C LEU A 421 25.76 1.63 -2.44
N PRO A 422 26.33 0.62 -3.11
CA PRO A 422 27.51 0.81 -3.94
C PRO A 422 27.14 1.53 -5.24
N LEU A 423 28.01 2.44 -5.69
CA LEU A 423 27.96 3.05 -7.01
C LEU A 423 28.53 2.08 -8.04
N ARG A 424 27.67 1.41 -8.81
CA ARG A 424 28.11 0.40 -9.77
C ARG A 424 28.33 0.99 -11.18
N PRO A 425 29.34 0.51 -11.93
CA PRO A 425 29.56 0.93 -13.31
C PRO A 425 28.31 0.77 -14.18
N LEU A 426 28.27 1.55 -15.27
CA LEU A 426 27.16 1.61 -16.21
C LEU A 426 26.73 0.20 -16.67
N GLY A 427 25.49 -0.20 -16.38
CA GLY A 427 24.91 -1.50 -16.76
C GLY A 427 24.79 -2.55 -15.64
N GLN A 428 25.22 -2.25 -14.41
CA GLN A 428 24.93 -3.09 -13.23
C GLN A 428 24.03 -2.33 -12.25
N GLU A 429 22.83 -2.85 -12.02
CA GLU A 429 21.86 -2.23 -11.11
C GLU A 429 22.12 -2.67 -9.66
N ALA A 430 21.90 -1.75 -8.73
CA ALA A 430 21.67 -2.06 -7.32
C ALA A 430 20.19 -1.82 -7.01
N TRP A 431 19.68 -2.35 -5.91
CA TRP A 431 18.27 -2.26 -5.57
C TRP A 431 18.08 -1.70 -4.17
N LEU A 432 17.37 -0.57 -4.08
CA LEU A 432 17.00 0.06 -2.82
C LEU A 432 15.64 -0.45 -2.37
N ALA A 433 15.52 -0.97 -1.15
CA ALA A 433 14.26 -1.45 -0.60
C ALA A 433 13.61 -0.43 0.35
N LEU A 434 12.33 -0.17 0.12
CA LEU A 434 11.47 0.73 0.86
C LEU A 434 10.43 -0.07 1.64
N LEU A 435 10.66 -0.24 2.95
CA LEU A 435 9.71 -0.86 3.87
C LEU A 435 8.67 0.15 4.36
N LEU A 436 7.38 -0.16 4.24
CA LEU A 436 6.27 0.70 4.63
C LEU A 436 5.29 -0.05 5.52
N ALA A 437 5.08 0.41 6.75
CA ALA A 437 4.03 -0.12 7.61
C ALA A 437 2.67 0.42 7.12
N PRO A 438 1.77 -0.43 6.60
CA PRO A 438 0.49 0.03 6.09
C PRO A 438 -0.34 0.67 7.22
N PRO A 439 -1.13 1.72 6.92
CA PRO A 439 -1.96 2.38 7.91
C PRO A 439 -2.97 1.39 8.50
N ALA A 440 -3.27 1.54 9.78
CA ALA A 440 -4.26 0.71 10.47
C ALA A 440 -5.69 0.89 9.93
N ASP A 441 -5.94 1.94 9.16
CA ASP A 441 -7.26 2.28 8.63
C ASP A 441 -7.67 1.34 7.47
N VAL A 442 -8.68 0.52 7.75
CA VAL A 442 -9.22 -0.52 6.85
C VAL A 442 -10.13 0.07 5.75
N THR A 443 -10.33 1.39 5.72
CA THR A 443 -11.27 2.06 4.79
C THR A 443 -10.69 2.40 3.41
N ARG A 444 -9.37 2.37 3.24
CA ARG A 444 -8.71 2.72 1.97
C ARG A 444 -8.33 1.47 1.16
N SER A 445 -8.39 1.57 -0.17
CA SER A 445 -7.90 0.54 -1.10
C SER A 445 -6.45 0.77 -1.53
N SER A 446 -5.99 2.01 -1.46
CA SER A 446 -4.64 2.42 -1.86
C SER A 446 -4.17 3.64 -1.09
N ALA A 447 -2.88 3.96 -1.22
CA ALA A 447 -2.30 5.19 -0.72
C ALA A 447 -1.19 5.71 -1.64
N ALA A 448 -1.11 7.03 -1.81
CA ALA A 448 0.00 7.68 -2.47
C ALA A 448 1.21 7.77 -1.53
N VAL A 449 2.39 7.41 -2.04
CA VAL A 449 3.65 7.45 -1.30
C VAL A 449 4.72 8.10 -2.16
N ALA A 450 5.36 9.17 -1.66
CA ALA A 450 6.41 9.90 -2.37
C ALA A 450 7.71 9.87 -1.56
N PRO A 451 8.49 8.79 -1.60
CA PRO A 451 9.67 8.66 -0.75
C PRO A 451 10.73 9.69 -1.14
N LEU A 452 11.44 10.20 -0.13
CA LEU A 452 12.58 11.09 -0.26
C LEU A 452 13.81 10.38 0.30
N HIS A 453 14.90 10.35 -0.46
CA HIS A 453 16.17 9.81 0.01
C HIS A 453 17.18 10.95 0.09
N ASP A 454 17.58 11.28 1.32
CA ASP A 454 18.52 12.36 1.60
C ASP A 454 19.93 11.76 1.69
N LEU A 455 20.81 12.15 0.78
CA LEU A 455 22.20 11.70 0.77
C LEU A 455 22.99 12.43 1.87
N THR A 456 23.67 11.67 2.74
CA THR A 456 24.40 12.21 3.90
C THR A 456 25.87 11.84 3.92
N HIS A 457 26.26 10.72 3.30
CA HIS A 457 27.65 10.23 3.30
C HIS A 457 28.05 9.65 1.95
N ILE A 458 29.36 9.68 1.68
CA ILE A 458 30.01 8.96 0.59
C ILE A 458 31.16 8.11 1.16
N GLY A 459 31.26 6.87 0.72
CA GLY A 459 32.28 5.93 1.15
C GLY A 459 33.17 5.52 -0.01
N LEU A 460 34.44 5.23 0.29
CA LEU A 460 35.38 4.61 -0.64
C LEU A 460 35.91 3.31 -0.06
N GLN A 461 35.86 2.24 -0.85
CA GLN A 461 36.49 0.98 -0.55
C GLN A 461 37.71 0.79 -1.47
N SER A 462 38.84 0.38 -0.91
CA SER A 462 40.10 0.21 -1.65
C SER A 462 40.07 -0.94 -2.66
N ALA A 463 40.97 -0.87 -3.65
CA ALA A 463 41.14 -1.85 -4.72
C ALA A 463 41.46 -3.25 -4.16
N GLY A 464 40.43 -4.09 -4.06
CA GLY A 464 40.50 -5.43 -3.49
C GLY A 464 39.15 -5.93 -2.94
N GLY A 465 38.20 -5.03 -2.63
CA GLY A 465 36.82 -5.38 -2.25
C GLY A 465 36.67 -6.11 -0.90
N THR A 466 37.75 -6.31 -0.16
CA THR A 466 37.79 -7.03 1.13
C THR A 466 38.10 -6.13 2.33
N GLY A 467 38.33 -4.83 2.12
CA GLY A 467 38.58 -3.85 3.19
C GLY A 467 37.30 -3.16 3.71
N ALA A 468 37.38 -2.58 4.91
CA ALA A 468 36.33 -1.70 5.44
C ALA A 468 36.14 -0.47 4.54
N ILE A 469 34.93 0.07 4.48
CA ILE A 469 34.64 1.29 3.72
C ILE A 469 35.18 2.48 4.52
N ALA A 470 35.84 3.43 3.86
CA ALA A 470 36.24 4.67 4.50
C ALA A 470 35.19 5.74 4.20
N TRP A 471 34.50 6.22 5.23
CA TRP A 471 33.35 7.12 5.07
C TRP A 471 33.69 8.59 5.27
N LEU A 472 33.03 9.41 4.45
CA LEU A 472 32.96 10.85 4.55
C LEU A 472 31.50 11.29 4.72
N ARG A 473 31.27 12.21 5.64
CA ARG A 473 30.01 12.91 5.88
C ARG A 473 29.95 14.20 5.07
N LEU A 474 28.85 14.43 4.37
CA LEU A 474 28.60 15.64 3.59
C LEU A 474 28.20 16.80 4.51
N LEU A 475 28.82 17.97 4.34
CA LEU A 475 28.70 19.10 5.27
C LEU A 475 27.59 20.09 4.91
N ASN A 476 27.11 20.10 3.66
CA ASN A 476 26.11 21.07 3.19
C ASN A 476 24.78 20.40 2.90
N LYS A 477 23.69 21.00 3.39
CA LYS A 477 22.36 20.87 2.79
C LYS A 477 22.24 21.99 1.75
N PRO A 478 22.10 21.73 0.44
CA PRO A 478 21.90 22.77 -0.54
C PRO A 478 20.61 23.54 -0.20
N ALA A 479 20.62 24.85 -0.44
CA ALA A 479 19.49 25.71 -0.14
C ALA A 479 18.22 25.16 -0.79
N GLY A 480 17.20 24.84 0.03
CA GLY A 480 16.00 24.09 -0.38
C GLY A 480 15.09 24.73 -1.44
N ALA A 481 15.53 25.82 -2.09
CA ALA A 481 14.81 26.51 -3.15
C ALA A 481 15.37 26.25 -4.56
N ALA A 482 16.46 25.49 -4.71
CA ALA A 482 16.97 25.13 -6.03
C ALA A 482 16.08 24.05 -6.69
N PRO A 483 15.67 24.23 -7.97
CA PRO A 483 14.83 23.26 -8.69
C PRO A 483 15.53 21.90 -8.90
N PHE A 484 16.86 21.86 -8.79
CA PHE A 484 17.66 20.64 -8.75
C PHE A 484 18.39 20.58 -7.41
N ASN A 485 18.11 19.52 -6.64
CA ASN A 485 18.79 19.27 -5.38
C ASN A 485 19.36 17.83 -5.39
N PRO A 486 20.65 17.65 -5.72
CA PRO A 486 21.24 16.33 -5.88
C PRO A 486 21.36 15.55 -4.57
N LEU A 487 21.13 16.20 -3.42
CA LEU A 487 21.08 15.53 -2.13
C LEU A 487 19.71 14.94 -1.81
N HIS A 488 18.67 15.31 -2.54
CA HIS A 488 17.32 14.81 -2.33
C HIS A 488 16.87 14.02 -3.56
N LEU A 489 16.96 12.70 -3.46
CA LEU A 489 16.57 11.79 -4.53
C LEU A 489 15.09 11.40 -4.34
N ALA A 490 14.24 11.91 -5.24
CA ALA A 490 12.81 11.65 -5.25
C ALA A 490 12.43 10.82 -6.49
N PRO A 491 12.17 9.50 -6.37
CA PRO A 491 11.74 8.67 -7.50
C PRO A 491 10.32 8.99 -8.00
N GLY A 492 9.62 9.94 -7.35
CA GLY A 492 8.25 10.33 -7.67
C GLY A 492 7.20 9.66 -6.77
N GLU A 493 5.94 9.97 -7.04
CA GLU A 493 4.80 9.41 -6.33
C GLU A 493 4.49 8.00 -6.84
N THR A 494 4.29 7.06 -5.92
CA THR A 494 3.91 5.67 -6.19
C THR A 494 2.60 5.36 -5.48
N ILE A 495 1.65 4.74 -6.18
CA ILE A 495 0.39 4.28 -5.60
C ILE A 495 0.58 2.89 -4.98
N LEU A 496 0.53 2.83 -3.66
CA LEU A 496 0.62 1.60 -2.88
C LEU A 496 -0.76 0.92 -2.77
N PRO A 497 -0.96 -0.30 -3.29
CA PRO A 497 -2.17 -1.06 -3.02
C PRO A 497 -2.22 -1.53 -1.56
N LEU A 498 -3.39 -1.48 -0.95
CA LEU A 498 -3.61 -1.87 0.45
C LEU A 498 -4.63 -3.02 0.54
N PRO A 499 -4.29 -4.26 0.15
CA PRO A 499 -5.19 -5.40 0.32
C PRO A 499 -5.54 -5.59 1.79
N GLN A 500 -6.82 -5.81 2.08
CA GLN A 500 -7.26 -6.11 3.44
C GLN A 500 -6.72 -7.48 3.87
N ARG A 501 -6.37 -7.62 5.16
CA ARG A 501 -5.73 -8.84 5.68
C ARG A 501 -6.60 -9.67 6.61
N VAL A 502 -7.79 -9.17 6.92
CA VAL A 502 -8.76 -9.82 7.81
C VAL A 502 -9.81 -10.52 6.97
N TYR A 503 -10.11 -11.75 7.34
CA TYR A 503 -11.17 -12.52 6.71
C TYR A 503 -12.50 -11.77 6.89
N PRO A 504 -13.31 -11.62 5.83
CA PRO A 504 -14.56 -10.88 5.94
C PRO A 504 -15.56 -11.53 6.89
N SER A 505 -16.43 -10.69 7.47
CA SER A 505 -17.56 -11.19 8.26
C SER A 505 -18.50 -12.05 7.40
N ALA A 506 -19.28 -12.91 8.06
CA ALA A 506 -20.19 -13.82 7.36
C ALA A 506 -21.41 -13.06 6.79
N ILE A 507 -21.83 -13.45 5.58
CA ILE A 507 -23.06 -12.93 4.96
C ILE A 507 -24.27 -13.48 5.73
N ALA A 508 -25.08 -12.59 6.28
CA ALA A 508 -26.35 -12.94 6.93
C ALA A 508 -27.49 -12.83 5.92
N LEU A 509 -28.09 -13.97 5.57
CA LEU A 509 -29.32 -14.00 4.77
C LEU A 509 -30.52 -13.74 5.70
N HIS A 510 -31.29 -12.69 5.43
CA HIS A 510 -32.42 -12.29 6.28
C HIS A 510 -33.74 -12.86 5.78
N GLN A 511 -34.02 -12.69 4.48
CA GLN A 511 -35.32 -13.04 3.92
C GLN A 511 -35.24 -13.25 2.42
N GLN A 512 -36.10 -14.12 1.91
CA GLN A 512 -36.42 -14.24 0.48
C GLN A 512 -37.93 -14.16 0.29
N GLN A 513 -38.36 -13.55 -0.81
CA GLN A 513 -39.77 -13.30 -1.12
C GLN A 513 -40.03 -13.36 -2.63
N ALA A 514 -41.25 -13.75 -3.01
CA ALA A 514 -41.76 -13.55 -4.35
C ALA A 514 -42.65 -12.29 -4.34
N LEU A 515 -42.32 -11.34 -5.20
CA LEU A 515 -43.06 -10.10 -5.38
C LEU A 515 -43.82 -10.18 -6.71
N ALA A 516 -44.97 -9.51 -6.78
CA ALA A 516 -45.63 -9.29 -8.07
C ALA A 516 -44.70 -8.52 -9.03
N GLY A 517 -44.90 -8.75 -10.33
CA GLY A 517 -44.20 -8.03 -11.39
C GLY A 517 -44.33 -6.51 -11.29
N PRO A 518 -43.53 -5.75 -12.06
CA PRO A 518 -43.62 -4.31 -12.07
C PRO A 518 -45.03 -3.82 -12.48
N LEU A 519 -45.44 -2.67 -11.95
CA LEU A 519 -46.69 -2.00 -12.28
C LEU A 519 -46.69 -1.58 -13.77
N ALA A 520 -47.17 -2.47 -14.63
CA ALA A 520 -47.39 -2.28 -16.04
C ALA A 520 -48.90 -2.15 -16.32
N PRO A 521 -49.33 -1.68 -17.51
CA PRO A 521 -50.74 -1.77 -17.90
C PRO A 521 -51.23 -3.20 -17.76
N LEU A 522 -52.35 -3.39 -17.06
CA LEU A 522 -52.89 -4.69 -16.75
C LEU A 522 -53.12 -5.51 -18.03
N SER A 523 -52.38 -6.62 -18.14
CA SER A 523 -52.43 -7.58 -19.24
C SER A 523 -52.19 -8.98 -18.70
N VAL A 524 -52.57 -10.01 -19.47
CA VAL A 524 -52.26 -11.40 -19.09
C VAL A 524 -50.75 -11.60 -18.95
N ALA A 525 -49.95 -10.97 -19.81
CA ALA A 525 -48.50 -11.09 -19.75
C ALA A 525 -47.90 -10.48 -18.47
N SER A 526 -48.35 -9.28 -18.06
CA SER A 526 -47.90 -8.64 -16.82
C SER A 526 -48.41 -9.35 -15.57
N ALA A 527 -49.66 -9.87 -15.59
CA ALA A 527 -50.23 -10.62 -14.47
C ALA A 527 -49.50 -11.97 -14.21
N CYS A 528 -48.82 -12.53 -15.21
CA CYS A 528 -47.99 -13.74 -15.06
C CYS A 528 -46.57 -13.44 -14.59
N SER A 529 -46.17 -12.16 -14.56
CA SER A 529 -44.81 -11.75 -14.23
C SER A 529 -44.62 -11.60 -12.72
N TRP A 530 -43.45 -12.00 -12.24
CA TRP A 530 -43.09 -11.89 -10.84
C TRP A 530 -41.61 -11.55 -10.70
N ARG A 531 -41.22 -11.14 -9.49
CA ARG A 531 -39.85 -10.76 -9.15
C ARG A 531 -39.42 -11.57 -7.94
N TYR A 532 -38.18 -12.06 -7.94
CA TYR A 532 -37.60 -12.70 -6.77
C TYR A 532 -36.77 -11.68 -6.00
N ALA A 533 -37.05 -11.52 -4.71
CA ALA A 533 -36.37 -10.56 -3.87
C ALA A 533 -35.66 -11.25 -2.70
N LEU A 534 -34.46 -10.77 -2.38
CA LEU A 534 -33.58 -11.33 -1.39
C LEU A 534 -32.93 -10.25 -0.54
N ALA A 535 -33.14 -10.28 0.77
CA ALA A 535 -32.50 -9.39 1.72
C ALA A 535 -31.29 -10.04 2.40
N TYR A 536 -30.16 -9.35 2.43
CA TYR A 536 -28.94 -9.77 3.13
C TYR A 536 -28.27 -8.61 3.88
N GLY A 537 -27.50 -8.97 4.91
CA GLY A 537 -26.68 -8.08 5.73
C GLY A 537 -25.25 -8.54 5.79
N HIS A 538 -24.32 -7.57 5.80
CA HIS A 538 -22.88 -7.80 5.87
C HIS A 538 -22.19 -6.50 6.27
N GLU A 539 -21.10 -6.59 7.03
CA GLU A 539 -20.25 -5.43 7.33
C GLU A 539 -19.33 -5.16 6.14
N LYS A 540 -19.71 -4.20 5.28
CA LYS A 540 -19.06 -4.02 3.98
C LYS A 540 -17.68 -3.38 4.12
N GLY A 541 -16.70 -3.97 3.44
CA GLY A 541 -15.40 -3.38 3.17
C GLY A 541 -15.34 -2.75 1.76
N PRO A 542 -14.45 -1.75 1.54
CA PRO A 542 -14.21 -1.11 0.23
C PRO A 542 -13.77 -2.07 -0.88
N GLN A 543 -13.28 -3.26 -0.54
CA GLN A 543 -12.73 -4.24 -1.47
C GLN A 543 -13.61 -5.49 -1.61
N ASP A 544 -14.83 -5.43 -1.08
CA ASP A 544 -15.79 -6.53 -1.10
C ASP A 544 -16.59 -6.54 -2.41
N ARG A 545 -16.70 -7.71 -3.03
CA ARG A 545 -17.55 -7.96 -4.20
C ARG A 545 -18.45 -9.16 -3.94
N PHE A 546 -19.73 -8.99 -4.22
CA PHE A 546 -20.71 -10.04 -4.03
C PHE A 546 -21.02 -10.74 -5.35
N TYR A 547 -21.21 -12.04 -5.27
CA TYR A 547 -21.62 -12.86 -6.39
C TYR A 547 -22.94 -13.52 -6.01
N ALA A 548 -23.99 -13.18 -6.75
CA ALA A 548 -25.33 -13.66 -6.53
C ALA A 548 -25.77 -14.51 -7.73
N THR A 549 -26.23 -15.72 -7.47
CA THR A 549 -26.71 -16.64 -8.51
C THR A 549 -28.12 -17.09 -8.20
N LEU A 550 -29.04 -16.89 -9.14
CA LEU A 550 -30.41 -17.38 -9.04
C LEU A 550 -30.50 -18.81 -9.59
N GLN A 551 -31.12 -19.71 -8.84
CA GLN A 551 -31.41 -21.08 -9.23
C GLN A 551 -32.93 -21.22 -9.39
N LEU A 552 -33.36 -21.65 -10.58
CA LEU A 552 -34.77 -21.82 -10.94
C LEU A 552 -35.11 -23.30 -11.07
N ASP A 553 -36.25 -23.70 -10.53
CA ASP A 553 -36.90 -25.00 -10.72
C ASP A 553 -36.00 -26.23 -10.46
N ARG A 554 -34.95 -26.07 -9.66
CA ARG A 554 -34.07 -27.16 -9.24
C ARG A 554 -34.39 -27.59 -7.80
N PRO A 555 -34.36 -28.90 -7.50
CA PRO A 555 -34.40 -29.36 -6.13
C PRO A 555 -33.20 -28.78 -5.38
N LEU A 556 -33.41 -28.38 -4.13
CA LEU A 556 -32.30 -27.92 -3.29
C LEU A 556 -31.22 -29.00 -3.28
N ALA A 557 -30.03 -28.65 -3.76
CA ALA A 557 -28.85 -29.38 -3.31
C ALA A 557 -28.82 -29.25 -1.78
N PRO A 558 -28.50 -30.32 -1.02
CA PRO A 558 -28.27 -30.18 0.41
C PRO A 558 -27.32 -29.01 0.58
N SER A 559 -27.70 -28.01 1.40
CA SER A 559 -26.82 -26.87 1.66
C SER A 559 -25.45 -27.45 1.95
N ALA A 560 -24.46 -27.09 1.12
CA ALA A 560 -23.08 -27.37 1.46
C ALA A 560 -22.87 -26.63 2.78
N VAL A 561 -22.97 -27.36 3.88
CA VAL A 561 -22.51 -26.90 5.19
C VAL A 561 -21.12 -26.40 4.88
N ALA A 562 -20.87 -25.10 5.11
CA ALA A 562 -19.56 -24.51 4.93
C ALA A 562 -18.55 -25.54 5.44
N PRO A 563 -17.65 -26.06 4.58
CA PRO A 563 -16.80 -27.17 4.97
C PRO A 563 -16.16 -26.76 6.27
N ARG A 564 -16.49 -27.47 7.36
CA ARG A 564 -15.83 -27.27 8.64
C ARG A 564 -14.40 -27.68 8.38
N THR A 565 -13.58 -26.70 8.05
CA THR A 565 -12.20 -26.97 7.69
C THR A 565 -11.55 -27.23 9.04
N GLN A 566 -11.40 -28.52 9.37
CA GLN A 566 -10.70 -28.92 10.58
C GLN A 566 -9.33 -28.26 10.51
N GLY A 567 -9.04 -27.41 11.50
CA GLY A 567 -7.75 -26.77 11.55
C GLY A 567 -6.67 -27.84 11.72
N GLY A 568 -5.66 -27.82 10.84
CA GLY A 568 -4.51 -28.71 10.97
C GLY A 568 -3.56 -28.27 12.09
N ALA A 569 -2.35 -28.84 12.12
CA ALA A 569 -1.36 -28.60 13.18
C ALA A 569 -1.08 -27.11 13.47
N PHE A 570 -1.07 -26.26 12.43
CA PHE A 570 -0.87 -24.80 12.61
C PHE A 570 -1.99 -24.15 13.43
N PHE A 571 -3.24 -24.54 13.16
CA PHE A 571 -4.39 -24.03 13.91
C PHE A 571 -4.40 -24.53 15.35
N GLU A 572 -4.09 -25.81 15.55
CA GLU A 572 -3.97 -26.40 16.89
C GLU A 572 -2.89 -25.68 17.71
N ALA A 573 -1.71 -25.45 17.13
CA ALA A 573 -0.63 -24.72 17.79
C ALA A 573 -1.02 -23.28 18.13
N LEU A 574 -1.65 -22.55 17.19
CA LEU A 574 -2.16 -21.20 17.45
C LEU A 574 -3.26 -21.16 18.51
N ALA A 575 -4.15 -22.16 18.55
CA ALA A 575 -5.19 -22.27 19.56
C ALA A 575 -4.59 -22.47 20.96
N CYS A 576 -3.60 -23.36 21.08
CA CYS A 576 -2.86 -23.58 22.31
C CYS A 576 -2.13 -22.31 22.77
N PHE A 577 -1.40 -21.65 21.86
CA PHE A 577 -0.70 -20.40 22.17
C PHE A 577 -1.67 -19.30 22.62
N ASN A 578 -2.69 -18.96 21.81
CA ASN A 578 -3.61 -17.85 22.11
C ASN A 578 -4.43 -18.09 23.37
N THR A 579 -4.69 -19.34 23.75
CA THR A 579 -5.42 -19.66 25.00
C THR A 579 -4.54 -19.49 26.24
N CYS A 580 -3.28 -19.92 26.19
CA CYS A 580 -2.37 -19.86 27.33
C CYS A 580 -1.63 -18.52 27.47
N GLN A 581 -1.37 -17.83 26.36
CA GLN A 581 -0.52 -16.64 26.31
C GLN A 581 -0.94 -15.51 27.27
N PRO A 582 -2.24 -15.19 27.47
CA PRO A 582 -2.61 -14.11 28.37
C PRO A 582 -2.14 -14.32 29.82
N GLN A 583 -2.15 -15.56 30.30
CA GLN A 583 -1.69 -15.89 31.66
C GLN A 583 -0.16 -15.94 31.74
N VAL A 584 0.49 -16.53 30.73
CA VAL A 584 1.96 -16.56 30.63
C VAL A 584 2.54 -15.14 30.59
N GLN A 585 1.94 -14.27 29.79
CA GLN A 585 2.34 -12.87 29.64
C GLN A 585 2.14 -12.10 30.94
N ALA A 586 1.03 -12.34 31.65
CA ALA A 586 0.78 -11.69 32.95
C ALA A 586 1.87 -12.02 33.98
N ASP A 587 2.36 -13.27 34.03
CA ASP A 587 3.45 -13.65 34.93
C ASP A 587 4.78 -12.97 34.55
N ILE A 588 5.09 -12.87 33.25
CA ILE A 588 6.28 -12.16 32.74
C ILE A 588 6.20 -10.67 33.08
N GLU A 589 5.07 -10.02 32.80
CA GLU A 589 4.87 -8.59 33.07
C GLU A 589 4.90 -8.28 34.57
N ASN A 590 4.27 -9.12 35.40
CA ASN A 590 4.33 -9.00 36.85
C ASN A 590 5.77 -9.11 37.37
N PHE A 591 6.58 -10.03 36.83
CA PHE A 591 8.01 -10.09 37.15
C PHE A 591 8.76 -8.81 36.73
N LEU A 592 8.53 -8.32 35.51
CA LEU A 592 9.21 -7.13 34.99
C LEU A 592 8.89 -5.86 35.78
N GLN A 593 7.67 -5.76 36.34
CA GLN A 593 7.23 -4.62 37.15
C GLN A 593 7.75 -4.63 38.59
N LYS A 594 8.33 -5.75 39.06
CA LYS A 594 8.87 -5.83 40.42
C LYS A 594 10.12 -4.97 40.61
N PRO A 595 10.32 -4.38 41.81
CA PRO A 595 11.58 -3.75 42.17
C PRO A 595 12.71 -4.79 42.24
N ASP A 596 13.95 -4.37 42.02
CA ASP A 596 15.11 -5.28 41.86
C ASP A 596 15.31 -6.23 43.05
N GLU A 597 15.01 -5.80 44.27
CA GLU A 597 15.09 -6.62 45.49
C GLU A 597 14.09 -7.78 45.48
N GLU A 598 12.83 -7.53 45.05
CA GLU A 598 11.80 -8.57 44.96
C GLU A 598 12.00 -9.49 43.74
N ALA A 599 12.44 -8.92 42.62
CA ALA A 599 12.73 -9.66 41.39
C ALA A 599 13.89 -10.66 41.59
N SER A 600 14.82 -10.36 42.51
CA SER A 600 15.93 -11.25 42.85
C SER A 600 15.56 -12.41 43.79
N SER A 601 14.30 -12.47 44.26
CA SER A 601 13.86 -13.57 45.13
C SER A 601 13.81 -14.90 44.37
N PRO A 602 14.16 -16.05 45.01
CA PRO A 602 14.11 -17.36 44.34
C PRO A 602 12.74 -17.71 43.76
N GLU A 603 11.67 -17.23 44.39
CA GLU A 603 10.29 -17.44 43.91
C GLU A 603 10.00 -16.62 42.65
N ALA A 604 10.37 -15.34 42.63
CA ALA A 604 10.17 -14.48 41.45
C ALA A 604 10.99 -14.97 40.24
N LEU A 605 12.25 -15.38 40.47
CA LEU A 605 13.10 -15.96 39.42
C LEU A 605 12.50 -17.28 38.88
N ARG A 606 12.01 -18.14 39.78
CA ARG A 606 11.33 -19.40 39.41
C ARG A 606 10.07 -19.14 38.58
N MET A 607 9.23 -18.19 38.98
CA MET A 607 8.01 -17.81 38.25
C MET A 607 8.33 -17.28 36.85
N ALA A 608 9.30 -16.38 36.73
CA ALA A 608 9.73 -15.84 35.43
C ALA A 608 10.28 -16.95 34.52
N ARG A 609 11.09 -17.85 35.07
CA ARG A 609 11.65 -18.99 34.33
C ARG A 609 10.57 -19.92 33.79
N VAL A 610 9.62 -20.38 34.63
CA VAL A 610 8.58 -21.31 34.17
C VAL A 610 7.61 -20.66 33.17
N ALA A 611 7.36 -19.35 33.31
CA ALA A 611 6.58 -18.59 32.35
C ALA A 611 7.30 -18.48 30.98
N LEU A 612 8.60 -18.17 30.98
CA LEU A 612 9.38 -18.08 29.75
C LEU A 612 9.57 -19.45 29.08
N GLU A 613 9.79 -20.53 29.85
CA GLU A 613 9.84 -21.90 29.32
C GLU A 613 8.51 -22.30 28.67
N ALA A 614 7.39 -21.98 29.31
CA ALA A 614 6.05 -22.19 28.74
C ALA A 614 5.86 -21.41 27.44
N PHE A 615 6.27 -20.13 27.43
CA PHE A 615 6.18 -19.27 26.26
C PHE A 615 7.00 -19.79 25.08
N VAL A 616 8.29 -20.09 25.30
CA VAL A 616 9.21 -20.60 24.28
C VAL A 616 8.71 -21.92 23.71
N ARG A 617 8.19 -22.82 24.55
CA ARG A 617 7.62 -24.10 24.11
C ARG A 617 6.40 -23.89 23.21
N LEU A 618 5.42 -23.11 23.64
CA LEU A 618 4.22 -22.82 22.83
C LEU A 618 4.59 -22.11 21.52
N ALA A 619 5.56 -21.20 21.55
CA ALA A 619 6.05 -20.51 20.37
C ALA A 619 6.78 -21.46 19.40
N ALA A 620 7.59 -22.39 19.92
CA ALA A 620 8.26 -23.40 19.12
C ALA A 620 7.26 -24.29 18.37
N ASP A 621 6.15 -24.68 19.01
CA ASP A 621 5.09 -25.46 18.38
C ASP A 621 4.43 -24.69 17.21
N VAL A 622 4.18 -23.38 17.39
CA VAL A 622 3.63 -22.51 16.33
C VAL A 622 4.63 -22.35 15.17
N VAL A 623 5.91 -22.11 15.45
CA VAL A 623 6.96 -21.97 14.43
C VAL A 623 7.17 -23.28 13.66
N ALA A 624 7.16 -24.42 14.35
CA ALA A 624 7.30 -25.74 13.72
C ALA A 624 6.11 -26.07 12.80
N ALA A 625 4.91 -25.61 13.15
CA ALA A 625 3.70 -25.78 12.36
C ALA A 625 3.47 -24.66 11.33
N TRP A 626 4.37 -23.67 11.22
CA TRP A 626 4.18 -22.51 10.36
C TRP A 626 4.10 -22.93 8.88
N PRO A 627 3.05 -22.53 8.14
CA PRO A 627 2.87 -22.98 6.77
C PRO A 627 3.89 -22.32 5.83
N ALA A 628 4.52 -23.13 4.97
CA ALA A 628 5.46 -22.64 3.96
C ALA A 628 4.80 -21.87 2.80
N GLN A 629 3.49 -22.07 2.60
CA GLN A 629 2.68 -21.37 1.61
C GLN A 629 1.32 -21.00 2.21
N PRO A 630 0.71 -19.88 1.78
CA PRO A 630 -0.67 -19.55 2.14
C PRO A 630 -1.61 -20.73 1.87
N GLY A 631 -2.54 -20.97 2.80
CA GLY A 631 -3.55 -22.01 2.63
C GLY A 631 -4.32 -21.83 1.32
N ALA A 632 -4.72 -22.94 0.70
CA ALA A 632 -5.64 -22.90 -0.44
C ALA A 632 -6.96 -22.23 0.00
N GLY A 633 -7.46 -21.30 -0.82
CA GLY A 633 -8.81 -20.76 -0.66
C GLY A 633 -9.86 -21.81 -1.02
N ILE A 634 -11.13 -21.54 -0.72
CA ILE A 634 -12.22 -22.34 -1.29
C ILE A 634 -12.23 -22.10 -2.80
N VAL A 635 -12.18 -23.17 -3.59
CA VAL A 635 -12.63 -23.14 -4.98
C VAL A 635 -14.05 -23.67 -4.95
N PRO A 636 -15.08 -22.82 -4.92
CA PRO A 636 -16.44 -23.32 -4.91
C PRO A 636 -16.76 -23.85 -6.32
N ASP A 637 -17.39 -25.01 -6.41
CA ASP A 637 -18.03 -25.44 -7.65
C ASP A 637 -19.06 -24.37 -8.03
N GLN A 638 -18.95 -23.83 -9.25
CA GLN A 638 -19.95 -22.92 -9.79
C GLN A 638 -21.28 -23.68 -9.87
N THR A 639 -22.19 -23.34 -8.96
CA THR A 639 -23.50 -23.97 -8.85
C THR A 639 -24.56 -23.04 -9.45
N GLY A 640 -24.80 -23.16 -10.75
CA GLY A 640 -25.82 -22.40 -11.46
C GLY A 640 -25.45 -22.15 -12.92
N SER A 641 -26.43 -21.79 -13.75
CA SER A 641 -26.14 -21.38 -15.12
C SER A 641 -25.63 -19.93 -15.12
N PRO A 642 -24.61 -19.58 -15.92
CA PRO A 642 -24.04 -18.23 -15.97
C PRO A 642 -25.05 -17.15 -16.35
N GLU A 643 -26.15 -17.52 -17.00
CA GLU A 643 -27.29 -16.67 -17.36
C GLU A 643 -28.02 -16.04 -16.16
N TYR A 644 -27.84 -16.59 -14.95
CA TYR A 644 -28.49 -16.14 -13.72
C TYR A 644 -27.49 -15.64 -12.66
N SER A 645 -26.23 -15.47 -13.05
CA SER A 645 -25.15 -15.05 -12.16
C SER A 645 -24.81 -13.58 -12.37
N PHE A 646 -24.78 -12.84 -11.27
CA PHE A 646 -24.43 -11.43 -11.22
C PHE A 646 -23.29 -11.19 -10.24
N SER A 647 -22.40 -10.28 -10.61
CA SER A 647 -21.38 -9.69 -9.74
C SER A 647 -21.85 -8.30 -9.33
N ILE A 648 -21.72 -7.98 -8.05
CA ILE A 648 -22.15 -6.70 -7.46
C ILE A 648 -20.93 -6.09 -6.79
N ALA A 649 -20.55 -4.90 -7.23
CA ALA A 649 -19.45 -4.12 -6.69
C ALA A 649 -19.95 -2.78 -6.18
N GLU A 650 -19.49 -2.37 -5.00
CA GLU A 650 -19.73 -1.04 -4.45
C GLU A 650 -18.44 -0.22 -4.58
N SER A 651 -18.57 1.07 -4.90
CA SER A 651 -17.44 1.98 -5.09
C SER A 651 -17.79 3.38 -4.58
N ARG A 652 -16.75 4.11 -4.18
CA ARG A 652 -16.84 5.50 -3.73
C ARG A 652 -16.56 6.44 -4.91
N GLU A 653 -17.49 7.33 -5.20
CA GLU A 653 -17.29 8.40 -6.17
C GLU A 653 -16.40 9.53 -5.62
N ALA A 654 -15.91 10.41 -6.49
CA ALA A 654 -15.02 11.52 -6.11
C ALA A 654 -15.63 12.47 -5.06
N ASP A 655 -16.96 12.62 -5.06
CA ASP A 655 -17.74 13.40 -4.09
C ASP A 655 -18.04 12.64 -2.78
N GLY A 656 -17.63 11.36 -2.68
CA GLY A 656 -17.89 10.48 -1.54
C GLY A 656 -19.21 9.70 -1.61
N THR A 657 -20.00 9.88 -2.68
CA THR A 657 -21.28 9.18 -2.88
C THR A 657 -21.07 7.69 -3.15
N LEU A 658 -22.00 6.86 -2.67
CA LEU A 658 -22.04 5.43 -2.98
C LEU A 658 -22.50 5.20 -4.42
N LYS A 659 -21.70 4.48 -5.21
CA LYS A 659 -22.12 3.85 -6.47
C LYS A 659 -22.11 2.34 -6.32
N VAL A 660 -23.23 1.69 -6.66
CA VAL A 660 -23.36 0.23 -6.74
C VAL A 660 -23.49 -0.17 -8.20
N THR A 661 -22.73 -1.18 -8.63
CA THR A 661 -22.73 -1.70 -10.00
C THR A 661 -22.97 -3.20 -10.00
N ALA A 662 -24.01 -3.66 -10.69
CA ALA A 662 -24.30 -5.07 -10.94
C ALA A 662 -23.99 -5.42 -12.41
N LYS A 663 -23.19 -6.46 -12.63
CA LYS A 663 -22.82 -6.97 -13.98
C LYS A 663 -23.05 -8.47 -14.06
N GLY A 664 -23.60 -8.93 -15.17
CA GLY A 664 -23.88 -10.34 -15.43
C GLY A 664 -25.31 -10.55 -15.94
N GLY A 665 -25.74 -11.80 -15.97
CA GLY A 665 -27.07 -12.20 -16.42
C GLY A 665 -27.26 -12.24 -17.94
N ALA A 666 -28.35 -12.88 -18.37
CA ALA A 666 -28.84 -12.79 -19.75
C ALA A 666 -29.59 -11.47 -20.00
N ALA A 667 -29.66 -11.01 -21.25
CA ALA A 667 -30.30 -9.73 -21.60
C ALA A 667 -31.78 -9.60 -21.18
N ALA A 668 -32.48 -10.72 -20.99
CA ALA A 668 -33.89 -10.76 -20.58
C ALA A 668 -34.12 -10.67 -19.06
N LEU A 669 -33.05 -10.72 -18.25
CA LEU A 669 -33.10 -10.72 -16.79
C LEU A 669 -32.31 -9.53 -16.26
N SER A 670 -32.93 -8.72 -15.41
CA SER A 670 -32.25 -7.62 -14.73
C SER A 670 -32.17 -7.87 -13.24
N LEU A 671 -31.01 -7.57 -12.65
CA LEU A 671 -30.84 -7.50 -11.21
C LEU A 671 -30.88 -6.04 -10.78
N GLN A 672 -31.78 -5.69 -9.88
CA GLN A 672 -31.81 -4.38 -9.22
C GLN A 672 -31.30 -4.53 -7.78
N VAL A 673 -30.48 -3.57 -7.34
CA VAL A 673 -30.04 -3.47 -5.94
C VAL A 673 -30.82 -2.35 -5.25
N GLU A 674 -31.47 -2.68 -4.14
CA GLU A 674 -32.24 -1.76 -3.31
C GLU A 674 -31.61 -1.64 -1.91
N ILE A 675 -31.71 -0.45 -1.33
CA ILE A 675 -31.28 -0.17 0.05
C ILE A 675 -32.51 0.34 0.81
N PRO A 676 -33.00 -0.38 1.84
CA PRO A 676 -34.17 0.04 2.61
C PRO A 676 -34.03 1.49 3.12
N GLY A 677 -35.05 2.31 2.84
CA GLY A 677 -35.07 3.73 3.21
C GLY A 677 -34.46 4.70 2.18
N TYR A 678 -33.90 4.20 1.08
CA TYR A 678 -33.28 5.02 0.03
C TYR A 678 -33.88 4.74 -1.33
N LYS A 679 -34.02 5.80 -2.15
CA LYS A 679 -34.45 5.70 -3.54
C LYS A 679 -33.23 5.47 -4.43
N SER A 680 -33.27 4.44 -5.27
CA SER A 680 -32.24 4.18 -6.29
C SER A 680 -32.39 5.14 -7.48
N ARG A 681 -31.26 5.64 -7.97
CA ARG A 681 -31.15 6.49 -9.15
C ARG A 681 -30.15 5.87 -10.12
N PRO A 682 -30.56 5.46 -11.34
CA PRO A 682 -29.64 4.89 -12.31
C PRO A 682 -28.59 5.92 -12.72
N VAL A 683 -27.35 5.49 -12.92
CA VAL A 683 -26.28 6.33 -13.44
C VAL A 683 -26.41 6.39 -14.96
N ALA A 684 -26.47 7.60 -15.53
CA ALA A 684 -26.51 7.78 -16.98
C ALA A 684 -25.28 7.13 -17.63
N ASP A 685 -25.47 6.52 -18.80
CA ASP A 685 -24.42 5.87 -19.61
C ASP A 685 -23.70 4.66 -18.96
N GLN A 686 -24.16 4.20 -17.79
CA GLN A 686 -23.63 3.00 -17.10
C GLN A 686 -24.78 2.06 -16.72
N PRO A 687 -25.24 1.18 -17.64
CA PRO A 687 -26.33 0.24 -17.36
C PRO A 687 -25.93 -0.71 -16.23
N GLY A 688 -26.85 -0.93 -15.30
CA GLY A 688 -26.60 -1.74 -14.10
C GLY A 688 -25.85 -1.01 -12.98
N SER A 689 -25.72 0.32 -13.06
CA SER A 689 -25.14 1.14 -11.98
C SER A 689 -26.17 2.10 -11.37
N TRP A 690 -26.16 2.23 -10.04
CA TRP A 690 -27.07 3.10 -9.29
C TRP A 690 -26.35 3.90 -8.20
N THR A 691 -26.84 5.12 -7.96
CA THR A 691 -26.62 5.91 -6.74
C THR A 691 -27.89 5.90 -5.90
N PHE A 692 -27.80 6.29 -4.63
CA PHE A 692 -28.90 6.19 -3.68
C PHE A 692 -29.10 7.50 -2.93
N ALA A 693 -30.36 7.91 -2.74
CA ALA A 693 -30.69 9.15 -2.02
C ALA A 693 -31.85 8.95 -1.04
N GLY A 694 -31.73 9.57 0.13
CA GLY A 694 -32.72 9.54 1.21
C GLY A 694 -33.21 10.95 1.57
N GLY A 695 -33.88 11.07 2.73
CA GLY A 695 -34.37 12.36 3.22
C GLY A 695 -33.27 13.38 3.55
N ALA A 696 -32.04 12.92 3.78
CA ALA A 696 -30.88 13.75 4.11
C ALA A 696 -29.96 14.07 2.91
N GLY A 697 -30.34 13.67 1.68
CA GLY A 697 -29.51 13.82 0.48
C GLY A 697 -28.96 12.49 -0.04
N ASP A 698 -27.85 12.56 -0.78
CA ASP A 698 -27.20 11.40 -1.39
C ASP A 698 -26.50 10.55 -0.31
N LEU A 699 -26.59 9.23 -0.45
CA LEU A 699 -26.04 8.27 0.50
C LEU A 699 -24.53 8.17 0.31
N SER A 700 -23.77 8.64 1.30
CA SER A 700 -22.32 8.47 1.32
C SER A 700 -21.90 7.00 1.41
N PHE A 701 -20.73 6.68 0.86
CA PHE A 701 -20.14 5.34 0.93
C PHE A 701 -20.02 4.82 2.37
N GLU A 702 -19.53 5.65 3.31
CA GLU A 702 -19.33 5.25 4.71
C GLU A 702 -20.65 4.95 5.44
N ALA A 703 -21.66 5.81 5.29
CA ALA A 703 -22.97 5.59 5.93
C ALA A 703 -23.67 4.32 5.42
N ALA A 704 -23.35 3.86 4.21
CA ALA A 704 -23.97 2.69 3.60
C ALA A 704 -23.41 1.34 4.07
N ARG A 705 -22.28 1.34 4.80
CA ARG A 705 -21.54 0.12 5.16
C ARG A 705 -22.33 -0.81 6.07
N THR A 706 -23.12 -0.26 6.99
CA THR A 706 -23.91 -1.00 7.98
C THR A 706 -25.34 -1.30 7.51
N LEU A 707 -25.77 -0.76 6.38
CA LEU A 707 -27.13 -0.93 5.88
C LEU A 707 -27.29 -2.27 5.15
N SER A 708 -28.43 -2.94 5.34
CA SER A 708 -28.77 -4.14 4.56
C SER A 708 -28.97 -3.82 3.07
N ARG A 709 -28.94 -4.87 2.24
CA ARG A 709 -29.22 -4.80 0.79
C ARG A 709 -30.36 -5.73 0.45
N GLN A 710 -31.14 -5.35 -0.55
CA GLN A 710 -32.15 -6.19 -1.18
C GLN A 710 -31.83 -6.35 -2.66
N LEU A 711 -31.66 -7.60 -3.10
CA LEU A 711 -31.43 -7.97 -4.49
C LEU A 711 -32.76 -8.39 -5.09
N VAL A 712 -33.15 -7.76 -6.20
CA VAL A 712 -34.42 -8.01 -6.87
C VAL A 712 -34.14 -8.46 -8.31
N TRP A 713 -34.41 -9.72 -8.61
CA TRP A 713 -34.40 -10.25 -9.97
C TRP A 713 -35.76 -10.01 -10.62
N ASP A 714 -35.75 -9.36 -11.78
CA ASP A 714 -36.93 -9.11 -12.59
C ASP A 714 -36.90 -9.92 -13.89
N GLY A 715 -38.06 -10.05 -14.54
CA GLY A 715 -38.24 -10.82 -15.77
C GLY A 715 -38.64 -12.28 -15.56
N LEU A 716 -39.04 -12.68 -14.34
CA LEU A 716 -39.52 -14.04 -14.06
C LEU A 716 -41.00 -14.17 -14.42
N ARG A 717 -41.40 -15.36 -14.90
CA ARG A 717 -42.76 -15.59 -15.39
C ARG A 717 -43.29 -16.99 -15.05
N VAL A 718 -44.51 -17.07 -14.53
CA VAL A 718 -45.26 -18.33 -14.40
C VAL A 718 -45.88 -18.67 -15.77
N PRO A 719 -45.85 -19.93 -16.25
CA PRO A 719 -45.38 -21.17 -15.59
C PRO A 719 -43.90 -21.54 -15.84
N MET A 720 -43.12 -20.72 -16.54
CA MET A 720 -41.72 -21.04 -16.90
C MET A 720 -40.78 -21.06 -15.69
N ASN A 721 -41.05 -20.25 -14.68
CA ASN A 721 -40.28 -20.13 -13.46
C ASN A 721 -41.23 -20.30 -12.26
N ARG A 722 -41.26 -21.50 -11.67
CA ARG A 722 -42.25 -21.89 -10.65
C ARG A 722 -41.70 -21.75 -9.24
N GLN A 723 -40.41 -21.92 -9.09
CA GLN A 723 -39.71 -21.74 -7.83
C GLN A 723 -38.31 -21.20 -8.06
N ALA A 724 -37.86 -20.39 -7.11
CA ALA A 724 -36.51 -19.82 -7.12
C ALA A 724 -35.85 -19.91 -5.74
N THR A 725 -34.53 -19.99 -5.77
CA THR A 725 -33.66 -19.77 -4.62
C THR A 725 -32.40 -19.06 -5.10
N ALA A 726 -31.85 -18.16 -4.30
CA ALA A 726 -30.59 -17.51 -4.62
C ALA A 726 -29.46 -17.97 -3.69
N THR A 727 -28.26 -18.04 -4.26
CA THR A 727 -27.02 -18.24 -3.53
C THR A 727 -26.19 -16.96 -3.56
N LEU A 728 -25.50 -16.68 -2.45
CA LEU A 728 -24.56 -15.56 -2.34
C LEU A 728 -23.20 -16.07 -1.90
N ARG A 729 -22.17 -15.43 -2.43
CA ARG A 729 -20.82 -15.47 -1.86
C ARG A 729 -20.20 -14.10 -2.03
N MET A 730 -19.08 -13.89 -1.36
CA MET A 730 -18.35 -12.65 -1.44
C MET A 730 -16.87 -12.94 -1.61
N ARG A 731 -16.22 -12.15 -2.45
CA ARG A 731 -14.77 -12.14 -2.61
C ARG A 731 -14.25 -10.79 -2.18
N ARG A 732 -13.19 -10.79 -1.37
CA ARG A 732 -12.50 -9.58 -0.91
C ARG A 732 -11.13 -9.51 -1.55
N ASN A 733 -10.69 -8.29 -1.87
CA ASN A 733 -9.42 -7.99 -2.54
C ASN A 733 -9.32 -8.54 -3.97
N GLU A 734 -10.45 -8.85 -4.64
CA GLU A 734 -10.39 -9.36 -6.01
C GLU A 734 -9.81 -8.33 -6.99
N GLN A 735 -10.12 -7.04 -6.75
CA GLN A 735 -9.52 -5.92 -7.47
C GLN A 735 -9.29 -4.74 -6.52
N VAL A 736 -8.21 -4.00 -6.75
CA VAL A 736 -7.85 -2.73 -6.09
C VAL A 736 -7.42 -1.77 -7.19
N GLU A 737 -7.91 -0.53 -7.16
CA GLU A 737 -7.65 0.48 -8.20
C GLU A 737 -7.94 -0.02 -9.64
N GLY A 738 -8.97 -0.86 -9.78
CA GLY A 738 -9.37 -1.45 -11.07
C GLY A 738 -8.45 -2.56 -11.59
N ARG A 739 -7.35 -2.88 -10.90
CA ARG A 739 -6.41 -3.94 -11.26
C ARG A 739 -6.70 -5.21 -10.46
N ALA A 740 -6.51 -6.37 -11.10
CA ALA A 740 -6.71 -7.68 -10.45
C ALA A 740 -5.53 -8.02 -9.53
N LEU A 741 -5.83 -8.43 -8.30
CA LEU A 741 -4.79 -8.88 -7.39
C LEU A 741 -4.37 -10.30 -7.70
N ASN A 742 -3.17 -10.62 -7.23
CA ASN A 742 -2.70 -12.00 -7.16
C ASN A 742 -3.71 -12.83 -6.34
N PRO A 743 -4.21 -13.97 -6.87
CA PRO A 743 -5.22 -14.79 -6.20
C PRO A 743 -4.85 -15.23 -4.77
N LYS A 744 -3.56 -15.21 -4.41
CA LYS A 744 -3.08 -15.47 -3.05
C LYS A 744 -3.56 -14.42 -2.03
N PHE A 745 -3.92 -13.20 -2.45
CA PHE A 745 -4.46 -12.13 -1.59
C PHE A 745 -5.99 -12.11 -1.51
N VAL A 746 -6.68 -12.92 -2.31
CA VAL A 746 -8.13 -12.90 -2.43
C VAL A 746 -8.77 -13.81 -1.38
N PHE A 747 -9.63 -13.26 -0.54
CA PHE A 747 -10.51 -14.06 0.31
C PHE A 747 -11.76 -14.47 -0.46
N ASP A 748 -12.24 -15.69 -0.21
CA ASP A 748 -13.50 -16.20 -0.77
C ASP A 748 -14.37 -16.74 0.36
N THR A 749 -15.62 -16.28 0.45
CA THR A 749 -16.57 -16.79 1.43
C THR A 749 -17.26 -18.05 0.91
N PRO A 750 -17.64 -18.98 1.81
CA PRO A 750 -18.55 -20.05 1.44
C PRO A 750 -19.82 -19.52 0.76
N LEU A 751 -20.39 -20.34 -0.12
CA LEU A 751 -21.72 -20.10 -0.67
C LEU A 751 -22.76 -20.20 0.45
N VAL A 752 -23.55 -19.15 0.62
CA VAL A 752 -24.72 -19.13 1.50
C VAL A 752 -26.00 -19.23 0.67
N THR A 753 -26.95 -20.04 1.12
CA THR A 753 -28.25 -20.27 0.46
C THR A 753 -29.32 -20.50 1.50
N PHE A 754 -30.59 -20.26 1.16
CA PHE A 754 -31.71 -20.68 2.00
C PHE A 754 -31.90 -22.19 1.96
N LYS A 755 -32.52 -22.72 3.01
CA LYS A 755 -32.90 -24.14 3.15
C LYS A 755 -34.23 -24.49 2.47
N HIS A 756 -34.91 -23.51 1.87
CA HIS A 756 -36.18 -23.68 1.17
C HIS A 756 -36.18 -22.82 -0.11
N THR A 757 -36.95 -23.21 -1.12
CA THR A 757 -37.26 -22.37 -2.29
C THR A 757 -38.46 -21.48 -2.00
N VAL A 758 -38.64 -20.44 -2.81
CA VAL A 758 -39.84 -19.59 -2.83
C VAL A 758 -40.56 -19.79 -4.16
N ALA A 759 -41.88 -19.96 -4.09
CA ALA A 759 -42.77 -19.96 -5.24
C ALA A 759 -43.60 -18.66 -5.26
N PRO A 760 -43.94 -18.12 -6.44
CA PRO A 760 -44.88 -17.02 -6.54
C PRO A 760 -46.29 -17.48 -6.16
N SER A 761 -47.07 -16.57 -5.59
CA SER A 761 -48.51 -16.73 -5.34
C SER A 761 -49.20 -15.48 -5.86
N LEU A 762 -49.30 -15.38 -7.18
CA LEU A 762 -49.88 -14.22 -7.86
C LEU A 762 -51.41 -14.34 -7.82
N ASP A 763 -52.07 -13.31 -7.32
CA ASP A 763 -53.53 -13.25 -7.21
C ASP A 763 -54.04 -11.94 -7.82
N GLU A 764 -54.59 -12.03 -9.03
CA GLU A 764 -55.06 -10.89 -9.80
C GLU A 764 -56.58 -10.79 -9.74
N GLN A 765 -57.04 -9.73 -9.08
CA GLN A 765 -58.46 -9.45 -8.84
C GLN A 765 -59.05 -8.53 -9.92
N GLU A 766 -58.20 -7.78 -10.65
CA GLU A 766 -58.67 -6.87 -11.68
C GLU A 766 -59.13 -7.60 -12.95
N THR A 767 -60.07 -6.98 -13.67
CA THR A 767 -60.61 -7.56 -14.91
C THR A 767 -59.68 -7.29 -16.08
N ILE A 768 -59.17 -8.36 -16.70
CA ILE A 768 -58.37 -8.28 -17.92
C ILE A 768 -59.27 -8.58 -19.13
N GLY A 769 -59.42 -7.60 -20.02
CA GLY A 769 -60.25 -7.73 -21.21
C GLY A 769 -59.52 -8.38 -22.39
N ALA A 770 -60.24 -9.15 -23.21
CA ALA A 770 -59.66 -9.92 -24.32
C ALA A 770 -58.88 -9.11 -25.36
N ALA A 771 -59.15 -7.81 -25.48
CA ALA A 771 -58.35 -6.92 -26.30
C ALA A 771 -56.86 -6.86 -25.88
N SER A 772 -56.52 -7.18 -24.62
CA SER A 772 -55.13 -7.09 -24.13
C SER A 772 -54.24 -8.26 -24.56
N TRP A 773 -54.80 -9.35 -25.09
CA TRP A 773 -54.04 -10.54 -25.53
C TRP A 773 -54.32 -10.94 -26.99
N MET A 774 -55.09 -10.14 -27.71
CA MET A 774 -55.37 -10.35 -29.13
C MET A 774 -54.52 -9.43 -30.01
N THR A 775 -54.18 -9.92 -31.20
CA THR A 775 -53.51 -9.13 -32.24
C THR A 775 -54.46 -8.91 -33.43
N GLY A 776 -54.43 -7.71 -34.03
CA GLY A 776 -55.29 -7.33 -35.17
C GLY A 776 -56.62 -6.69 -34.78
N GLN A 777 -57.51 -6.49 -35.77
CA GLN A 777 -58.87 -5.95 -35.58
C GLN A 777 -59.87 -7.11 -35.64
N GLY A 778 -60.74 -7.23 -34.63
CA GLY A 778 -61.80 -8.24 -34.56
C GLY A 778 -62.93 -8.01 -35.58
N PRO A 779 -64.00 -8.82 -35.57
CA PRO A 779 -64.31 -9.88 -34.59
C PRO A 779 -63.57 -11.21 -34.87
N TRP A 780 -63.25 -11.95 -33.82
CA TRP A 780 -62.50 -13.21 -33.84
C TRP A 780 -63.40 -14.42 -33.57
N THR A 781 -62.90 -15.63 -33.79
CA THR A 781 -63.63 -16.84 -33.36
C THR A 781 -63.30 -17.15 -31.89
N LEU A 782 -64.24 -17.77 -31.15
CA LEU A 782 -64.02 -18.06 -29.72
C LEU A 782 -62.80 -18.95 -29.48
N ASP A 783 -62.57 -19.95 -30.34
CA ASP A 783 -61.39 -20.81 -30.30
C ASP A 783 -60.09 -20.02 -30.54
N ALA A 784 -60.08 -19.05 -31.46
CA ALA A 784 -58.92 -18.20 -31.68
C ALA A 784 -58.62 -17.28 -30.48
N VAL A 785 -59.65 -16.76 -29.80
CA VAL A 785 -59.47 -15.92 -28.60
C VAL A 785 -58.95 -16.74 -27.42
N LEU A 786 -59.49 -17.95 -27.20
CA LEU A 786 -59.02 -18.84 -26.14
C LEU A 786 -57.61 -19.36 -26.45
N GLU A 787 -57.31 -19.69 -27.70
CA GLU A 787 -55.97 -20.09 -28.12
C GLU A 787 -54.95 -18.98 -27.84
N ALA A 788 -55.25 -17.74 -28.23
CA ALA A 788 -54.38 -16.59 -27.95
C ALA A 788 -54.21 -16.32 -26.45
N LEU A 789 -55.28 -16.51 -25.66
CA LEU A 789 -55.24 -16.40 -24.21
C LEU A 789 -54.27 -17.44 -23.62
N PHE A 790 -54.47 -18.73 -23.91
CA PHE A 790 -53.65 -19.78 -23.35
C PHE A 790 -52.21 -19.75 -23.88
N ARG A 791 -51.96 -19.31 -25.12
CA ARG A 791 -50.59 -19.09 -25.61
C ARG A 791 -49.89 -17.92 -24.94
N THR A 792 -50.67 -16.92 -24.53
CA THR A 792 -50.15 -15.82 -23.73
C THR A 792 -49.88 -16.29 -22.31
N LEU A 793 -50.80 -17.00 -21.67
CA LEU A 793 -50.66 -17.54 -20.31
C LEU A 793 -49.55 -18.60 -20.19
N LEU A 794 -49.46 -19.48 -21.19
CA LEU A 794 -48.57 -20.64 -21.26
C LEU A 794 -47.68 -20.51 -22.53
N PRO A 795 -46.62 -19.69 -22.50
CA PRO A 795 -45.76 -19.46 -23.64
C PRO A 795 -44.93 -20.70 -23.99
N ALA A 796 -44.43 -20.78 -25.22
CA ALA A 796 -43.67 -21.93 -25.71
C ALA A 796 -42.49 -22.30 -24.78
N GLY A 797 -42.28 -23.60 -24.55
CA GLY A 797 -41.24 -24.15 -23.68
C GLY A 797 -41.65 -24.30 -22.21
N PHE A 798 -42.94 -24.14 -21.85
CA PHE A 798 -43.40 -24.35 -20.48
C PHE A 798 -43.53 -25.83 -20.09
N GLY A 799 -43.58 -26.75 -21.06
CA GLY A 799 -43.76 -28.18 -20.83
C GLY A 799 -45.19 -28.52 -20.39
N SER A 800 -45.38 -28.78 -19.10
CA SER A 800 -46.67 -29.21 -18.53
C SER A 800 -46.98 -28.48 -17.24
N CYS A 801 -48.24 -28.11 -16.99
CA CYS A 801 -48.67 -27.47 -15.73
C CYS A 801 -50.04 -27.96 -15.25
N LEU A 802 -50.31 -27.88 -13.95
CA LEU A 802 -51.64 -28.13 -13.40
C LEU A 802 -52.50 -26.87 -13.52
N ILE A 803 -53.69 -27.02 -14.10
CA ILE A 803 -54.61 -25.91 -14.34
C ILE A 803 -56.02 -26.25 -13.87
N ARG A 804 -56.71 -25.23 -13.34
CA ARG A 804 -58.14 -25.22 -13.05
C ARG A 804 -58.77 -24.03 -13.75
N VAL A 805 -59.90 -24.24 -14.43
CA VAL A 805 -60.62 -23.18 -15.14
C VAL A 805 -62.10 -23.23 -14.82
N GLY A 806 -62.63 -22.11 -14.32
CA GLY A 806 -64.05 -21.81 -14.28
C GLY A 806 -64.44 -20.86 -15.41
N CYS A 807 -65.64 -21.00 -15.95
CA CYS A 807 -66.23 -20.04 -16.87
C CYS A 807 -67.63 -19.67 -16.39
N SER A 808 -67.90 -18.37 -16.32
CA SER A 808 -69.21 -17.82 -16.12
C SER A 808 -69.58 -16.87 -17.26
N TYR A 809 -70.86 -16.55 -17.37
CA TYR A 809 -71.41 -15.61 -18.34
C TYR A 809 -72.01 -14.44 -17.58
N ARG A 810 -71.54 -13.22 -17.89
CA ARG A 810 -72.02 -11.98 -17.29
C ARG A 810 -72.76 -11.13 -18.32
N TYR A 811 -73.90 -10.57 -17.95
CA TYR A 811 -74.63 -9.59 -18.75
C TYR A 811 -75.31 -8.53 -17.87
N PRO A 812 -75.47 -7.30 -18.37
CA PRO A 812 -76.12 -6.22 -17.62
C PRO A 812 -77.64 -6.44 -17.55
N LEU A 813 -78.25 -6.16 -16.39
CA LEU A 813 -79.71 -6.20 -16.21
C LEU A 813 -80.46 -5.10 -16.97
N ALA A 814 -79.79 -3.97 -17.26
CA ALA A 814 -80.35 -2.85 -18.00
C ALA A 814 -79.25 -2.16 -18.83
N ALA A 815 -79.59 -1.75 -20.06
CA ALA A 815 -78.66 -1.05 -20.95
C ALA A 815 -78.18 0.27 -20.31
N GLY A 816 -76.87 0.41 -20.13
CA GLY A 816 -76.22 1.59 -19.52
C GLY A 816 -76.34 1.72 -17.99
N GLY A 817 -76.69 0.64 -17.28
CA GLY A 817 -77.11 0.69 -15.88
C GLY A 817 -76.03 0.55 -14.78
N VAL A 818 -76.34 1.19 -13.63
CA VAL A 818 -75.62 1.26 -12.34
C VAL A 818 -75.85 0.01 -11.44
N LEU A 819 -76.59 -0.99 -11.95
CA LEU A 819 -76.93 -2.24 -11.24
C LEU A 819 -75.87 -3.33 -11.48
N PRO A 820 -75.64 -4.25 -10.51
CA PRO A 820 -74.66 -5.32 -10.69
C PRO A 820 -75.07 -6.27 -11.82
N ASP A 821 -74.08 -6.76 -12.57
CA ASP A 821 -74.28 -7.74 -13.65
C ASP A 821 -74.86 -9.06 -13.10
N VAL A 822 -75.68 -9.74 -13.91
CA VAL A 822 -76.11 -11.11 -13.63
C VAL A 822 -75.01 -12.06 -14.09
N GLU A 823 -74.58 -12.96 -13.19
CA GLU A 823 -73.57 -13.97 -13.45
C GLU A 823 -74.19 -15.37 -13.46
N LEU A 824 -74.02 -16.10 -14.57
CA LEU A 824 -74.50 -17.46 -14.76
C LEU A 824 -73.31 -18.42 -14.91
N PRO A 825 -73.27 -19.56 -14.20
CA PRO A 825 -72.22 -20.54 -14.38
C PRO A 825 -72.34 -21.23 -15.75
N VAL A 826 -71.24 -21.30 -16.50
CA VAL A 826 -71.16 -21.97 -17.81
C VAL A 826 -70.57 -23.36 -17.63
N LEU A 827 -69.37 -23.45 -17.08
CA LEU A 827 -68.65 -24.70 -16.85
C LEU A 827 -67.59 -24.54 -15.75
N LEU A 828 -67.32 -25.63 -15.04
CA LEU A 828 -66.20 -25.76 -14.10
C LEU A 828 -65.39 -26.99 -14.51
N LEU A 829 -64.17 -26.78 -14.98
CA LEU A 829 -63.28 -27.89 -15.34
C LEU A 829 -62.54 -28.39 -14.10
N PRO A 830 -62.51 -29.72 -13.87
CA PRO A 830 -61.71 -30.27 -12.77
C PRO A 830 -60.23 -30.00 -13.01
N LEU A 831 -59.44 -30.08 -11.93
CA LEU A 831 -57.99 -29.98 -11.98
C LEU A 831 -57.43 -30.95 -13.03
N ARG A 832 -56.66 -30.44 -13.98
CA ARG A 832 -56.08 -31.23 -15.09
C ARG A 832 -54.64 -30.78 -15.36
N GLN A 833 -53.82 -31.72 -15.82
CA GLN A 833 -52.52 -31.43 -16.40
C GLN A 833 -52.69 -30.94 -17.84
N PHE A 834 -52.24 -29.71 -18.11
CA PHE A 834 -52.20 -29.10 -19.43
C PHE A 834 -50.85 -29.39 -20.08
N GLU A 835 -50.86 -29.98 -21.26
CA GLU A 835 -49.67 -30.41 -22.01
C GLU A 835 -49.44 -29.54 -23.25
N GLU A 836 -48.25 -28.95 -23.37
CA GLU A 836 -47.88 -28.05 -24.48
C GLU A 836 -48.10 -28.67 -25.87
N GLN A 837 -47.90 -29.99 -26.00
CA GLN A 837 -47.94 -30.66 -27.30
C GLN A 837 -49.35 -31.02 -27.78
N SER A 838 -50.35 -31.10 -26.89
CA SER A 838 -51.65 -31.70 -27.22
C SER A 838 -52.86 -30.85 -26.84
N ASP A 839 -52.72 -29.86 -25.95
CA ASP A 839 -53.86 -29.13 -25.39
C ASP A 839 -54.21 -27.80 -26.07
N PHE A 840 -53.34 -27.28 -26.93
CA PHE A 840 -53.63 -26.13 -27.80
C PHE A 840 -54.48 -26.50 -29.03
N ALA A 841 -55.20 -25.51 -29.57
CA ALA A 841 -55.96 -25.69 -30.79
C ALA A 841 -55.03 -26.04 -31.97
N PRO A 842 -55.43 -27.00 -32.83
CA PRO A 842 -54.66 -27.32 -34.02
C PRO A 842 -54.72 -26.15 -35.02
N ALA A 843 -53.71 -26.04 -35.90
CA ALA A 843 -53.63 -24.96 -36.89
C ALA A 843 -54.87 -24.86 -37.82
N ALA A 844 -55.63 -25.96 -37.97
CA ALA A 844 -56.86 -26.01 -38.75
C ALA A 844 -58.11 -25.53 -37.97
N GLY A 845 -57.98 -25.01 -36.75
CA GLY A 845 -59.07 -24.59 -35.87
C GLY A 845 -59.80 -25.75 -35.19
N CYS A 846 -60.69 -25.45 -34.25
CA CYS A 846 -61.43 -26.45 -33.50
C CYS A 846 -62.63 -26.98 -34.30
N LYS A 847 -62.49 -28.14 -34.95
CA LYS A 847 -63.59 -28.89 -35.59
C LYS A 847 -64.35 -29.73 -34.56
N GLU A 848 -65.64 -30.03 -34.80
CA GLU A 848 -66.51 -30.76 -33.87
C GLU A 848 -65.93 -32.10 -33.37
N THR A 849 -65.17 -32.81 -34.22
CA THR A 849 -64.51 -34.08 -33.85
C THR A 849 -63.31 -33.92 -32.91
N ALA A 850 -62.75 -32.71 -32.77
CA ALA A 850 -61.63 -32.39 -31.88
C ALA A 850 -62.08 -31.87 -30.50
N ALA A 851 -63.39 -31.75 -30.25
CA ALA A 851 -63.95 -31.21 -29.01
C ALA A 851 -64.43 -32.28 -28.00
N GLY A 852 -64.11 -33.56 -28.23
CA GLY A 852 -64.43 -34.65 -27.31
C GLY A 852 -63.50 -34.70 -26.07
N PRO A 853 -63.77 -35.58 -25.08
CA PRO A 853 -63.01 -35.67 -23.82
C PRO A 853 -61.50 -35.94 -23.98
N GLY A 854 -61.07 -36.46 -25.14
CA GLY A 854 -59.66 -36.70 -25.49
C GLY A 854 -59.09 -35.74 -26.53
N GLY A 855 -59.82 -34.67 -26.88
CA GLY A 855 -59.34 -33.60 -27.78
C GLY A 855 -58.60 -32.48 -27.04
N PRO A 856 -58.03 -31.51 -27.77
CA PRO A 856 -57.29 -30.40 -27.16
C PRO A 856 -58.14 -29.60 -26.17
N PHE A 857 -57.55 -29.25 -25.02
CA PHE A 857 -58.21 -28.49 -23.96
C PHE A 857 -58.93 -27.23 -24.47
N VAL A 858 -58.25 -26.41 -25.30
CA VAL A 858 -58.81 -25.16 -25.85
C VAL A 858 -60.08 -25.42 -26.65
N CYS A 859 -60.11 -26.50 -27.44
CA CYS A 859 -61.28 -26.88 -28.24
C CYS A 859 -62.44 -27.38 -27.39
N ALA A 860 -62.16 -28.18 -26.35
CA ALA A 860 -63.18 -28.63 -25.41
C ALA A 860 -63.82 -27.46 -24.65
N LEU A 861 -63.01 -26.48 -24.21
CA LEU A 861 -63.50 -25.28 -23.54
C LEU A 861 -64.38 -24.42 -24.46
N ALA A 862 -63.91 -24.16 -25.70
CA ALA A 862 -64.67 -23.40 -26.70
C ALA A 862 -66.03 -24.05 -27.00
N GLN A 863 -66.05 -25.37 -27.20
CA GLN A 863 -67.27 -26.11 -27.47
C GLN A 863 -68.23 -26.13 -26.28
N GLY A 864 -67.71 -26.24 -25.05
CA GLY A 864 -68.49 -26.14 -23.81
C GLY A 864 -69.23 -24.80 -23.72
N CYS A 865 -68.53 -23.68 -23.97
CA CYS A 865 -69.14 -22.35 -24.00
C CYS A 865 -70.20 -22.21 -25.10
N ARG A 866 -69.92 -22.69 -26.33
CA ARG A 866 -70.90 -22.64 -27.45
C ARG A 866 -72.15 -23.48 -27.15
N THR A 867 -71.96 -24.68 -26.59
CA THR A 867 -73.06 -25.60 -26.26
C THR A 867 -73.95 -25.00 -25.17
N TRP A 868 -73.36 -24.44 -24.12
CA TRP A 868 -74.10 -23.76 -23.07
C TRP A 868 -74.87 -22.56 -23.62
N LEU A 869 -74.24 -21.71 -24.44
CA LEU A 869 -74.89 -20.54 -25.03
C LEU A 869 -76.11 -20.94 -25.88
N ALA A 870 -76.00 -22.01 -26.66
CA ALA A 870 -77.09 -22.56 -27.48
C ALA A 870 -78.23 -23.16 -26.64
N GLN A 871 -77.92 -23.78 -25.49
CA GLN A 871 -78.91 -24.43 -24.63
C GLN A 871 -79.64 -23.45 -23.70
N THR A 872 -78.93 -22.45 -23.17
CA THR A 872 -79.44 -21.51 -22.16
C THR A 872 -80.02 -20.23 -22.77
N ALA A 873 -79.56 -19.83 -23.96
CA ALA A 873 -80.01 -18.64 -24.69
C ALA A 873 -80.10 -17.35 -23.82
N PRO A 874 -79.02 -16.95 -23.10
CA PRO A 874 -79.04 -15.76 -22.25
C PRO A 874 -79.06 -14.44 -23.06
N PRO A 875 -79.37 -13.30 -22.44
CA PRO A 875 -79.26 -11.99 -23.09
C PRO A 875 -77.86 -11.71 -23.62
N ARG A 876 -77.77 -11.29 -24.89
CA ARG A 876 -76.48 -11.10 -25.60
C ARG A 876 -75.96 -9.67 -25.58
N GLU A 877 -76.83 -8.68 -25.41
CA GLU A 877 -76.43 -7.27 -25.36
C GLU A 877 -75.57 -7.01 -24.12
N GLY A 878 -74.35 -6.51 -24.31
CA GLY A 878 -73.37 -6.33 -23.22
C GLY A 878 -72.83 -7.62 -22.61
N GLY A 879 -73.18 -8.78 -23.17
CA GLY A 879 -72.79 -10.10 -22.65
C GLY A 879 -71.30 -10.39 -22.80
N SER A 880 -70.74 -11.11 -21.83
CA SER A 880 -69.34 -11.56 -21.85
C SER A 880 -69.13 -12.88 -21.13
N PHE A 881 -68.24 -13.72 -21.66
CA PHE A 881 -67.66 -14.82 -20.89
C PHE A 881 -66.60 -14.27 -19.94
N VAL A 882 -66.58 -14.81 -18.71
CA VAL A 882 -65.59 -14.48 -17.69
C VAL A 882 -64.93 -15.78 -17.27
N LEU A 883 -63.61 -15.89 -17.49
CA LEU A 883 -62.83 -17.04 -17.07
C LEU A 883 -62.12 -16.74 -15.74
N ASP A 884 -62.23 -17.69 -14.82
CA ASP A 884 -61.42 -17.79 -13.60
C ASP A 884 -60.38 -18.87 -13.84
N VAL A 885 -59.09 -18.53 -13.81
CA VAL A 885 -58.00 -19.45 -14.13
C VAL A 885 -57.02 -19.53 -12.97
N THR A 886 -56.78 -20.73 -12.47
CA THR A 886 -55.75 -21.01 -11.47
C THR A 886 -54.68 -21.95 -12.06
N LEU A 887 -53.41 -21.55 -11.98
CA LEU A 887 -52.25 -22.42 -12.21
C LEU A 887 -51.71 -22.90 -10.86
N LEU A 888 -51.43 -24.20 -10.75
CA LEU A 888 -50.95 -24.82 -9.52
C LEU A 888 -49.55 -25.42 -9.73
N SER A 889 -48.79 -25.50 -8.64
CA SER A 889 -47.51 -26.21 -8.62
C SER A 889 -47.71 -27.72 -8.79
N ASP A 890 -46.74 -28.38 -9.39
CA ASP A 890 -46.69 -29.82 -9.66
C ASP A 890 -46.12 -30.65 -8.49
N ASN A 891 -45.87 -30.01 -7.35
CA ASN A 891 -45.41 -30.66 -6.12
C ASN A 891 -46.57 -31.26 -5.29
N GLU A 892 -46.23 -32.04 -4.26
CA GLU A 892 -47.23 -32.75 -3.42
C GLU A 892 -48.29 -31.84 -2.79
N THR A 893 -47.96 -30.57 -2.55
CA THR A 893 -48.87 -29.60 -1.90
C THR A 893 -49.78 -28.86 -2.87
N GLN A 894 -49.55 -28.94 -4.19
CA GLN A 894 -50.34 -28.28 -5.24
C GLN A 894 -50.76 -26.84 -4.89
N ALA A 895 -49.81 -26.01 -4.49
CA ALA A 895 -50.05 -24.63 -4.12
C ALA A 895 -50.40 -23.78 -5.37
N PRO A 896 -51.31 -22.79 -5.26
CA PRO A 896 -51.60 -21.88 -6.37
C PRO A 896 -50.40 -20.98 -6.67
N LEU A 897 -49.93 -21.01 -7.92
CA LEU A 897 -48.85 -20.15 -8.41
C LEU A 897 -49.38 -18.84 -9.00
N LEU A 898 -50.54 -18.91 -9.66
CA LEU A 898 -51.23 -17.81 -10.30
C LEU A 898 -52.73 -18.04 -10.23
N HIS A 899 -53.49 -17.03 -9.81
CA HIS A 899 -54.95 -16.99 -9.89
C HIS A 899 -55.37 -15.70 -10.60
N LEU A 900 -56.06 -15.85 -11.72
CA LEU A 900 -56.67 -14.77 -12.49
C LEU A 900 -58.19 -14.86 -12.30
N HIS A 901 -58.77 -13.92 -11.55
CA HIS A 901 -60.19 -13.97 -11.19
C HIS A 901 -61.15 -13.60 -12.33
N SER A 902 -60.72 -12.72 -13.24
CA SER A 902 -61.63 -12.17 -14.25
C SER A 902 -60.95 -11.90 -15.59
N LEU A 903 -60.91 -12.92 -16.45
CA LEU A 903 -60.53 -12.78 -17.85
C LEU A 903 -61.79 -12.63 -18.71
N ARG A 904 -62.08 -11.41 -19.17
CA ARG A 904 -63.34 -11.06 -19.83
C ARG A 904 -63.26 -11.11 -21.35
N ILE A 905 -64.11 -11.92 -21.96
CA ILE A 905 -64.30 -12.03 -23.42
C ILE A 905 -65.69 -11.49 -23.76
N ALA A 906 -65.76 -10.26 -24.27
CA ALA A 906 -67.04 -9.65 -24.69
C ALA A 906 -67.58 -10.33 -25.96
N LEU A 907 -68.88 -10.63 -26.01
CA LEU A 907 -69.51 -11.26 -27.18
C LEU A 907 -69.40 -10.40 -28.44
N ALA A 908 -69.37 -9.07 -28.30
CA ALA A 908 -69.16 -8.14 -29.41
C ALA A 908 -67.82 -8.35 -30.14
N LEU A 909 -66.85 -9.04 -29.52
CA LEU A 909 -65.56 -9.37 -30.12
C LEU A 909 -65.60 -10.71 -30.89
N LEU A 910 -66.72 -11.44 -30.88
CA LEU A 910 -66.82 -12.80 -31.41
C LEU A 910 -67.72 -12.89 -32.67
N ARG A 911 -67.37 -13.75 -33.65
CA ARG A 911 -68.10 -13.89 -34.93
C ARG A 911 -68.76 -15.25 -35.20
N ASP A 912 -68.50 -16.26 -34.39
CA ASP A 912 -68.81 -17.68 -34.62
C ASP A 912 -69.75 -18.28 -33.56
N LEU A 913 -70.59 -17.44 -32.96
CA LEU A 913 -71.52 -17.87 -31.92
C LEU A 913 -72.82 -18.40 -32.53
N PRO A 914 -73.42 -19.47 -31.98
CA PRO A 914 -74.72 -19.98 -32.44
C PRO A 914 -75.77 -18.87 -32.39
N VAL A 915 -76.65 -18.77 -33.39
CA VAL A 915 -77.72 -17.75 -33.47
C VAL A 915 -78.80 -18.02 -32.44
#